data_AF-A0A935R4S9-F1
#
_entry.id   AF-A0A935R4S9-F1
#
_cell.length_a   1.000
_cell.length_b   1.000
_cell.length_c   1.000
_cell.angle_alpha   90.00
_cell.angle_beta   90.00
_cell.angle_gamma   90.00
#
_symmetry.space_group_name_H-M   'P 1'
#
loop_
_entity.id
_entity.type
_entity.pdbx_description
1 polymer ?
#
loop_
_entity_poly.entity_id
_entity_poly.type
_entity_poly.pdbx_seq_one_letter_code
_entity_poly.pdbx_strand_id
1 'polypeptide(L)'
;MSGLSTTQAANLSSTQLNALQTSDVAALSTAAVASLSSTQLNALTSTNLQALSTAQAAALSTTQAANLSSTQLDALQTSDVAALSTAAVASLTTTQLNALGSTNLGAFSTAQVAKLTTTQVAALTSTQLNLMQTSDVAALTTTQVSTLTSTQLNGLDSTHLGALSTAQVAGLSSTQLNALSTTNLGALTTTQVSGLSTTQAANLSSTQLNALQTSDVAALSTAAVASLSSTQLNALTSTNLQALSTAQAAALSTTQAANLSSTQLDALQTSDVAALSTAAVASLTTTQLNALGSTNLRAFSTAQVAKLTTTQVAALTSTQLNLMQTSDVAALTTTQVSTLTSTQLNGLDSTHLGALSTAQVAGLSSTQLNALSTTNLGALTTTQVSGLSTTQAANLSSTQLNALQTSDVAALSTAAVASLSSTQLNALTSTNLQALSTAQAAALSTTQAANLSSTQLDALQTSDVAALSTAAVASLTTTQLNALGSTNLGAFSTAQVAKLTTTQVAALTSTQLNLMQTSDVAALTTTQVSTLTSTQLNGLDSTHLGALSTAQVAGLSSTQLNALSTTNLGALTTTQVSGLSTTQAANLSSTQLNALQTSDVAALSTAAVASLSSTQLNALTSTNLQALETTDIAALTSTQVGAMTTTQLSSLTMAQVDSLTGTQSLNAAQVVALLSVATPLVLDLNGDGVHTRGIGAGVKFDLDATGHASNVGWVSAQDGFLTLDRNDDGKVNDGSELFGSATVLSTGTMAQDGFQALRDLDTNGDGLINASDAQFADLKVWTDTNQDGVSETTELHTLTDVGITQISLDAHHISVMDQGNWIGLESTFTTADGHIHALADVWLQINQGQNQNIDLTAVNAGKLPLEGMPKIDLSGNGGHGDTVTLDVRAVEKLGQVDLVVNDQTGHGHIQMMIQGDANDTVNIVDAKQWHDAGTTVVDGQDYHLLNDGNMQLLVGVKLHHDPAG
;
A
#
# COMPACT_ATOMS: atom_id res chain seq x y z
N MET A 1 31.99 -66.83 -112.39
CA MET A 1 30.73 -67.00 -111.61
C MET A 1 29.77 -65.81 -111.66
N SER A 2 30.16 -64.60 -112.07
CA SER A 2 29.33 -63.37 -112.03
C SER A 2 28.04 -63.37 -112.86
N GLY A 3 27.93 -64.26 -113.85
CA GLY A 3 26.74 -64.41 -114.70
C GLY A 3 25.74 -65.49 -114.27
N LEU A 4 25.93 -66.14 -113.12
CA LEU A 4 24.99 -67.15 -112.62
C LEU A 4 23.70 -66.49 -112.14
N SER A 5 22.57 -66.93 -112.69
CA SER A 5 21.25 -66.62 -112.12
C SER A 5 21.06 -67.29 -110.76
N THR A 6 20.13 -66.78 -109.96
CA THR A 6 19.76 -67.37 -108.66
C THR A 6 19.35 -68.85 -108.79
N THR A 7 18.62 -69.21 -109.86
CA THR A 7 18.24 -70.60 -110.14
C THR A 7 19.45 -71.48 -110.47
N GLN A 8 20.45 -70.97 -111.18
CA GLN A 8 21.66 -71.73 -111.48
C GLN A 8 22.54 -71.91 -110.25
N ALA A 9 22.67 -70.87 -109.41
CA ALA A 9 23.40 -70.96 -108.15
C ALA A 9 22.73 -71.96 -107.18
N ALA A 10 21.40 -71.93 -107.06
CA ALA A 10 20.62 -72.86 -106.25
C ALA A 10 20.64 -74.33 -106.73
N ASN A 11 21.17 -74.61 -107.93
CA ASN A 11 21.30 -75.96 -108.49
C ASN A 11 22.73 -76.53 -108.40
N LEU A 12 23.70 -75.79 -107.86
CA LEU A 12 25.08 -76.29 -107.70
C LEU A 12 25.13 -77.44 -106.69
N SER A 13 25.80 -78.55 -107.01
CA SER A 13 26.01 -79.64 -106.06
C SER A 13 27.04 -79.27 -104.99
N SER A 14 27.01 -79.94 -103.83
CA SER A 14 28.03 -79.77 -102.79
C SER A 14 29.46 -80.00 -103.32
N THR A 15 29.64 -80.94 -104.26
CA THR A 15 30.93 -81.19 -104.90
C THR A 15 31.38 -80.02 -105.77
N GLN A 16 30.45 -79.41 -106.53
CA GLN A 16 30.76 -78.23 -107.35
C GLN A 16 31.13 -77.03 -106.49
N LEU A 17 30.44 -76.85 -105.35
CA LEU A 17 30.70 -75.76 -104.41
C LEU A 17 32.04 -75.92 -103.68
N ASN A 18 32.41 -77.14 -103.29
CA ASN A 18 33.71 -77.42 -102.66
C ASN A 18 34.90 -77.28 -103.63
N ALA A 19 34.65 -77.39 -104.95
CA ALA A 19 35.67 -77.23 -105.98
C ALA A 19 35.88 -75.76 -106.43
N LEU A 20 35.10 -74.81 -105.92
CA LEU A 20 35.24 -73.40 -106.29
C LEU A 20 36.55 -72.80 -105.77
N GLN A 21 37.23 -72.00 -106.61
CA GLN A 21 38.34 -71.16 -106.14
C GLN A 21 37.81 -69.93 -105.39
N THR A 22 38.65 -69.27 -104.61
CA THR A 22 38.27 -68.05 -103.88
C THR A 22 37.77 -66.93 -104.79
N SER A 23 38.37 -66.79 -105.99
CA SER A 23 37.93 -65.86 -107.04
C SER A 23 36.53 -66.19 -107.59
N ASP A 24 36.16 -67.47 -107.64
CA ASP A 24 34.84 -67.91 -108.08
C ASP A 24 33.76 -67.50 -107.08
N VAL A 25 34.06 -67.66 -105.79
CA VAL A 25 33.15 -67.30 -104.69
C VAL A 25 33.00 -65.78 -104.58
N ALA A 26 34.10 -65.03 -104.65
CA ALA A 26 34.09 -63.56 -104.66
C ALA A 26 33.28 -62.99 -105.86
N ALA A 27 33.24 -63.70 -106.98
CA ALA A 27 32.53 -63.28 -108.19
C ALA A 27 31.03 -63.63 -108.20
N LEU A 28 30.49 -64.36 -107.21
CA LEU A 28 29.04 -64.61 -107.12
C LEU A 28 28.27 -63.31 -106.84
N SER A 29 27.09 -63.14 -107.44
CA SER A 29 26.22 -62.02 -107.05
C SER A 29 25.67 -62.24 -105.63
N THR A 30 25.32 -61.17 -104.92
CA THR A 30 24.68 -61.24 -103.60
C THR A 30 23.38 -62.06 -103.63
N ALA A 31 22.60 -61.93 -104.70
CA ALA A 31 21.40 -62.74 -104.94
C ALA A 31 21.70 -64.23 -105.15
N ALA A 32 22.80 -64.56 -105.85
CA ALA A 32 23.23 -65.94 -106.03
C ALA A 32 23.65 -66.57 -104.69
N VAL A 33 24.42 -65.85 -103.87
CA VAL A 33 24.79 -66.31 -102.52
C VAL A 33 23.55 -66.49 -101.64
N ALA A 34 22.62 -65.54 -101.63
CA ALA A 34 21.36 -65.64 -100.88
C ALA A 34 20.46 -66.81 -101.33
N SER A 35 20.58 -67.28 -102.57
CA SER A 35 19.79 -68.38 -103.13
C SER A 35 20.32 -69.80 -102.81
N LEU A 36 21.53 -69.91 -102.24
CA LEU A 36 22.10 -71.22 -101.85
C LEU A 36 21.29 -71.83 -100.70
N SER A 37 20.96 -73.11 -100.78
CA SER A 37 20.44 -73.86 -99.63
C SER A 37 21.49 -73.98 -98.52
N SER A 38 21.05 -74.27 -97.29
CA SER A 38 21.95 -74.51 -96.16
C SER A 38 22.99 -75.62 -96.44
N THR A 39 22.58 -76.68 -97.12
CA THR A 39 23.47 -77.79 -97.52
C THR A 39 24.52 -77.36 -98.53
N GLN A 40 24.16 -76.48 -99.46
CA GLN A 40 25.07 -75.91 -100.44
C GLN A 40 26.05 -74.96 -99.78
N LEU A 41 25.57 -74.05 -98.94
CA LEU A 41 26.43 -73.12 -98.21
C LEU A 41 27.42 -73.87 -97.31
N ASN A 42 26.99 -74.93 -96.63
CA ASN A 42 27.86 -75.77 -95.80
C ASN A 42 28.89 -76.60 -96.59
N ALA A 43 28.74 -76.71 -97.91
CA ALA A 43 29.73 -77.35 -98.77
C ALA A 43 30.91 -76.43 -99.12
N LEU A 44 30.81 -75.12 -98.86
CA LEU A 44 31.92 -74.18 -99.01
C LEU A 44 32.97 -74.40 -97.92
N THR A 45 34.25 -74.38 -98.32
CA THR A 45 35.35 -74.45 -97.35
C THR A 45 35.49 -73.14 -96.57
N SER A 46 36.20 -73.16 -95.43
CA SER A 46 36.56 -71.95 -94.69
C SER A 46 37.30 -70.92 -95.56
N THR A 47 38.12 -71.38 -96.51
CA THR A 47 38.82 -70.51 -97.47
C THR A 47 37.86 -69.88 -98.48
N ASN A 48 36.81 -70.60 -98.88
CA ASN A 48 35.75 -70.04 -99.72
C ASN A 48 34.96 -68.95 -98.98
N LEU A 49 34.63 -69.17 -97.71
CA LEU A 49 33.91 -68.19 -96.90
C LEU A 49 34.72 -66.92 -96.63
N GLN A 50 36.04 -67.03 -96.43
CA GLN A 50 36.96 -65.88 -96.36
C GLN A 50 37.03 -65.04 -97.65
N ALA A 51 36.61 -65.61 -98.79
CA ALA A 51 36.62 -64.93 -100.08
C ALA A 51 35.29 -64.26 -100.42
N LEU A 52 34.27 -64.37 -99.57
CA LEU A 52 33.07 -63.56 -99.71
C LEU A 52 33.43 -62.08 -99.59
N SER A 53 32.77 -61.26 -100.39
CA SER A 53 32.71 -59.83 -100.15
C SER A 53 31.72 -59.52 -99.03
N THR A 54 31.93 -58.40 -98.36
CA THR A 54 31.05 -57.91 -97.29
C THR A 54 29.59 -57.75 -97.73
N ALA A 55 29.33 -57.40 -98.99
CA ALA A 55 27.98 -57.35 -99.55
C ALA A 55 27.35 -58.74 -99.72
N GLN A 56 28.15 -59.76 -100.03
CA GLN A 56 27.68 -61.15 -100.14
C GLN A 56 27.39 -61.75 -98.76
N ALA A 57 28.25 -61.47 -97.77
CA ALA A 57 28.01 -61.85 -96.39
C ALA A 57 26.74 -61.19 -95.84
N ALA A 58 26.53 -59.89 -96.10
CA ALA A 58 25.30 -59.17 -95.73
C ALA A 58 24.03 -59.77 -96.35
N ALA A 59 24.15 -60.45 -97.49
CA ALA A 59 23.04 -61.08 -98.20
C ALA A 59 22.70 -62.49 -97.68
N LEU A 60 23.47 -63.06 -96.76
CA LEU A 60 23.16 -64.34 -96.14
C LEU A 60 21.82 -64.25 -95.39
N SER A 61 20.89 -65.15 -95.72
CA SER A 61 19.61 -65.28 -95.05
C SER A 61 19.78 -65.79 -93.61
N THR A 62 18.75 -65.61 -92.78
CA THR A 62 18.72 -66.14 -91.41
C THR A 62 18.90 -67.65 -91.37
N THR A 63 18.24 -68.38 -92.27
CA THR A 63 18.37 -69.83 -92.39
C THR A 63 19.79 -70.24 -92.77
N GLN A 64 20.44 -69.50 -93.67
CA GLN A 64 21.82 -69.76 -94.07
C GLN A 64 22.79 -69.54 -92.91
N ALA A 65 22.71 -68.39 -92.23
CA ALA A 65 23.57 -68.07 -91.10
C ALA A 65 23.41 -69.08 -89.94
N ALA A 66 22.18 -69.45 -89.59
CA ALA A 66 21.89 -70.43 -88.53
C ALA A 66 22.39 -71.86 -88.84
N ASN A 67 22.65 -72.19 -90.11
CA ASN A 67 23.11 -73.53 -90.51
C ASN A 67 24.62 -73.63 -90.77
N LEU A 68 25.37 -72.53 -90.83
CA LEU A 68 26.84 -72.57 -90.92
C LEU A 68 27.43 -73.38 -89.77
N SER A 69 28.40 -74.25 -90.02
CA SER A 69 29.14 -74.85 -88.91
C SER A 69 29.90 -73.77 -88.12
N SER A 70 30.22 -74.04 -86.85
CA SER A 70 31.02 -73.12 -86.03
C SER A 70 32.35 -72.73 -86.71
N THR A 71 33.05 -73.69 -87.33
CA THR A 71 34.30 -73.44 -88.08
C THR A 71 34.09 -72.56 -89.32
N GLN A 72 32.92 -72.66 -89.96
CA GLN A 72 32.59 -71.85 -91.13
C GLN A 72 32.22 -70.43 -90.75
N LEU A 73 31.44 -70.26 -89.68
CA LEU A 73 31.09 -68.96 -89.15
C LEU A 73 32.33 -68.21 -88.62
N ASP A 74 33.24 -68.92 -87.93
CA ASP A 74 34.50 -68.36 -87.44
C ASP A 74 35.50 -68.04 -88.56
N ALA A 75 35.37 -68.68 -89.71
CA ALA A 75 36.19 -68.38 -90.88
C ALA A 75 35.76 -67.13 -91.66
N LEU A 76 34.63 -66.50 -91.36
CA LEU A 76 34.25 -65.23 -92.00
C LEU A 76 35.25 -64.11 -91.66
N GLN A 77 35.45 -63.15 -92.56
CA GLN A 77 36.22 -61.96 -92.21
C GLN A 77 35.44 -61.09 -91.20
N THR A 78 36.13 -60.30 -90.38
CA THR A 78 35.48 -59.43 -89.39
C THR A 78 34.52 -58.42 -90.02
N SER A 79 34.86 -57.86 -91.19
CA SER A 79 33.98 -57.00 -91.97
C SER A 79 32.69 -57.70 -92.39
N ASP A 80 32.78 -59.00 -92.68
CA ASP A 80 31.64 -59.81 -93.13
C ASP A 80 30.73 -60.17 -91.96
N VAL A 81 31.33 -60.52 -90.82
CA VAL A 81 30.60 -60.71 -89.56
C VAL A 81 29.86 -59.42 -89.15
N ALA A 82 30.52 -58.26 -89.23
CA ALA A 82 29.91 -56.95 -88.95
C ALA A 82 28.77 -56.61 -89.92
N ALA A 83 28.80 -57.15 -91.14
CA ALA A 83 27.80 -56.88 -92.18
C ALA A 83 26.61 -57.84 -92.19
N LEU A 84 26.67 -58.96 -91.44
CA LEU A 84 25.51 -59.84 -91.27
C LEU A 84 24.29 -59.05 -90.78
N SER A 85 23.11 -59.34 -91.32
CA SER A 85 21.90 -58.69 -90.83
C SER A 85 21.68 -59.01 -89.34
N THR A 86 21.05 -58.10 -88.60
CA THR A 86 20.74 -58.32 -87.19
C THR A 86 19.82 -59.54 -86.97
N ALA A 87 18.94 -59.83 -87.94
CA ALA A 87 18.12 -61.04 -87.96
C ALA A 87 18.95 -62.31 -88.16
N ALA A 88 20.00 -62.27 -89.00
CA ALA A 88 20.91 -63.39 -89.18
C ALA A 88 21.70 -63.68 -87.90
N VAL A 89 22.23 -62.65 -87.24
CA VAL A 89 22.92 -62.79 -85.95
C VAL A 89 21.98 -63.34 -84.86
N ALA A 90 20.75 -62.83 -84.78
CA ALA A 90 19.74 -63.35 -83.83
C ALA A 90 19.34 -64.81 -84.08
N SER A 91 19.53 -65.32 -85.29
CA SER A 91 19.23 -66.72 -85.66
C SER A 91 20.35 -67.73 -85.36
N LEU A 92 21.54 -67.26 -84.99
CA LEU A 92 22.66 -68.13 -84.63
C LEU A 92 22.33 -68.96 -83.38
N THR A 93 22.78 -70.21 -83.36
CA THR A 93 22.70 -71.07 -82.18
C THR A 93 23.71 -70.63 -81.12
N THR A 94 23.47 -71.00 -79.86
CA THR A 94 24.42 -70.77 -78.76
C THR A 94 25.76 -71.47 -79.00
N THR A 95 25.74 -72.64 -79.65
CA THR A 95 26.95 -73.38 -80.03
C THR A 95 27.77 -72.64 -81.09
N GLN A 96 27.13 -72.06 -82.09
CA GLN A 96 27.82 -71.23 -83.10
C GLN A 96 28.42 -69.99 -82.45
N LEU A 97 27.64 -69.28 -81.64
CA LEU A 97 28.07 -68.06 -80.97
C LEU A 97 29.24 -68.30 -80.01
N ASN A 98 29.20 -69.37 -79.21
CA ASN A 98 30.26 -69.69 -78.25
C ASN A 98 31.55 -70.19 -78.91
N ALA A 99 31.48 -70.65 -80.16
CA ALA A 99 32.63 -71.15 -80.91
C ALA A 99 33.30 -70.08 -81.77
N LEU A 100 32.76 -68.85 -81.82
CA LEU A 100 33.44 -67.72 -82.46
C LEU A 100 34.72 -67.36 -81.70
N GLY A 101 35.80 -67.17 -82.44
CA GLY A 101 37.05 -66.61 -81.98
C GLY A 101 36.89 -65.15 -81.55
N SER A 102 37.87 -64.67 -80.77
CA SER A 102 37.80 -63.36 -80.14
C SER A 102 37.67 -62.19 -81.13
N THR A 103 38.32 -62.31 -82.28
CA THR A 103 38.30 -61.31 -83.35
C THR A 103 36.94 -61.21 -84.03
N ASN A 104 36.25 -62.34 -84.25
CA ASN A 104 34.94 -62.36 -84.90
C ASN A 104 33.82 -61.95 -83.94
N LEU A 105 33.90 -62.38 -82.67
CA LEU A 105 32.93 -61.96 -81.67
C LEU A 105 33.01 -60.44 -81.40
N GLY A 106 34.21 -59.87 -81.32
CA GLY A 106 34.41 -58.43 -81.17
C GLY A 106 34.11 -57.61 -82.43
N ALA A 107 33.85 -58.25 -83.58
CA ALA A 107 33.50 -57.59 -84.83
C ALA A 107 31.99 -57.33 -84.97
N PHE A 108 31.15 -57.86 -84.09
CA PHE A 108 29.73 -57.50 -84.09
C PHE A 108 29.54 -56.00 -83.86
N SER A 109 28.63 -55.41 -84.62
CA SER A 109 28.15 -54.07 -84.38
C SER A 109 27.20 -54.04 -83.18
N THR A 110 27.12 -52.88 -82.53
CA THR A 110 26.18 -52.62 -81.43
C THR A 110 24.73 -52.95 -81.78
N ALA A 111 24.31 -52.73 -83.04
CA ALA A 111 22.98 -53.08 -83.52
C ALA A 111 22.73 -54.60 -83.61
N GLN A 112 23.77 -55.38 -83.95
CA GLN A 112 23.69 -56.84 -83.97
C GLN A 112 23.63 -57.41 -82.55
N VAL A 113 24.47 -56.88 -81.65
CA VAL A 113 24.48 -57.28 -80.23
C VAL A 113 23.13 -57.03 -79.56
N ALA A 114 22.53 -55.85 -79.78
CA ALA A 114 21.23 -55.50 -79.23
C ALA A 114 20.08 -56.43 -79.69
N LYS A 115 20.29 -57.23 -80.75
CA LYS A 115 19.31 -58.20 -81.28
C LYS A 115 19.61 -59.65 -80.92
N LEU A 116 20.69 -59.94 -80.18
CA LEU A 116 20.89 -61.27 -79.61
C LEU A 116 19.69 -61.66 -78.74
N THR A 117 19.28 -62.90 -78.78
CA THR A 117 18.25 -63.43 -77.89
C THR A 117 18.78 -63.52 -76.45
N THR A 118 17.88 -63.56 -75.47
CA THR A 118 18.26 -63.77 -74.05
C THR A 118 19.03 -65.09 -73.86
N THR A 119 18.64 -66.15 -74.59
CA THR A 119 19.34 -67.44 -74.58
C THR A 119 20.76 -67.34 -75.15
N GLN A 120 20.96 -66.56 -76.21
CA GLN A 120 22.29 -66.31 -76.77
C GLN A 120 23.18 -65.54 -75.79
N VAL A 121 22.67 -64.44 -75.20
CA VAL A 121 23.43 -63.63 -74.23
C VAL A 121 23.77 -64.45 -72.98
N ALA A 122 22.82 -65.22 -72.44
CA ALA A 122 23.05 -66.08 -71.28
C ALA A 122 24.07 -67.20 -71.55
N ALA A 123 24.26 -67.61 -72.80
CA ALA A 123 25.22 -68.66 -73.17
C ALA A 123 26.67 -68.18 -73.29
N LEU A 124 26.91 -66.87 -73.45
CA LEU A 124 28.24 -66.29 -73.56
C LEU A 124 29.03 -66.43 -72.25
N THR A 125 30.34 -66.65 -72.33
CA THR A 125 31.21 -66.58 -71.15
C THR A 125 31.51 -65.13 -70.75
N SER A 126 31.95 -64.88 -69.51
CA SER A 126 32.41 -63.54 -69.10
C SER A 126 33.58 -63.04 -69.95
N THR A 127 34.51 -63.92 -70.33
CA THR A 127 35.60 -63.60 -71.25
C THR A 127 35.07 -63.11 -72.60
N GLN A 128 34.03 -63.76 -73.11
CA GLN A 128 33.39 -63.36 -74.37
C GLN A 128 32.64 -62.03 -74.25
N LEU A 129 31.97 -61.79 -73.12
CA LEU A 129 31.32 -60.50 -72.86
C LEU A 129 32.35 -59.35 -72.77
N ASN A 130 33.53 -59.58 -72.18
CA ASN A 130 34.61 -58.58 -72.11
C ASN A 130 35.36 -58.35 -73.43
N LEU A 131 35.11 -59.16 -74.47
CA LEU A 131 35.66 -58.93 -75.81
C LEU A 131 34.80 -57.98 -76.65
N MET A 132 33.58 -57.69 -76.20
CA MET A 132 32.65 -56.77 -76.85
C MET A 132 33.05 -55.32 -76.58
N GLN A 133 32.52 -54.36 -77.34
CA GLN A 133 32.73 -52.96 -77.00
C GLN A 133 31.82 -52.57 -75.82
N THR A 134 32.22 -51.58 -75.03
CA THR A 134 31.38 -51.07 -73.94
C THR A 134 30.04 -50.51 -74.44
N SER A 135 30.00 -49.96 -75.66
CA SER A 135 28.75 -49.56 -76.35
C SER A 135 27.82 -50.74 -76.63
N ASP A 136 28.36 -51.94 -76.84
CA ASP A 136 27.58 -53.14 -77.11
C ASP A 136 26.92 -53.64 -75.83
N VAL A 137 27.66 -53.66 -74.72
CA VAL A 137 27.12 -53.99 -73.39
C VAL A 137 26.04 -52.97 -72.98
N ALA A 138 26.26 -51.67 -73.24
CA ALA A 138 25.27 -50.63 -72.98
C ALA A 138 24.00 -50.78 -73.85
N ALA A 139 24.12 -51.37 -75.05
CA ALA A 139 23.00 -51.57 -75.97
C ALA A 139 22.18 -52.84 -75.72
N LEU A 140 22.65 -53.74 -74.83
CA LEU A 140 21.84 -54.86 -74.37
C LEU A 140 20.55 -54.34 -73.71
N THR A 141 19.43 -54.96 -73.99
CA THR A 141 18.17 -54.71 -73.31
C THR A 141 18.26 -55.12 -71.83
N THR A 142 17.42 -54.51 -70.99
CA THR A 142 17.31 -54.87 -69.57
C THR A 142 16.97 -56.35 -69.38
N THR A 143 16.15 -56.92 -70.26
CA THR A 143 15.82 -58.34 -70.25
C THR A 143 17.04 -59.22 -70.55
N GLN A 144 17.86 -58.88 -71.55
CA GLN A 144 19.11 -59.62 -71.83
C GLN A 144 20.07 -59.58 -70.63
N VAL A 145 20.30 -58.40 -70.04
CA VAL A 145 21.18 -58.25 -68.87
C VAL A 145 20.65 -59.02 -67.66
N SER A 146 19.33 -59.00 -67.42
CA SER A 146 18.69 -59.75 -66.32
C SER A 146 18.81 -61.28 -66.46
N THR A 147 19.17 -61.80 -67.64
CA THR A 147 19.43 -63.25 -67.83
C THR A 147 20.88 -63.66 -67.59
N LEU A 148 21.80 -62.70 -67.38
CA LEU A 148 23.19 -63.01 -67.06
C LEU A 148 23.29 -63.70 -65.70
N THR A 149 24.07 -64.76 -65.64
CA THR A 149 24.40 -65.45 -64.38
C THR A 149 25.27 -64.56 -63.51
N SER A 150 25.25 -64.81 -62.19
CA SER A 150 26.14 -64.16 -61.24
C SER A 150 27.63 -64.38 -61.58
N THR A 151 27.99 -65.49 -62.21
CA THR A 151 29.36 -65.75 -62.69
C THR A 151 29.73 -64.85 -63.86
N GLN A 152 28.82 -64.67 -64.83
CA GLN A 152 29.06 -63.75 -65.95
C GLN A 152 29.22 -62.32 -65.46
N LEU A 153 28.28 -61.85 -64.63
CA LEU A 153 28.33 -60.50 -64.06
C LEU A 153 29.59 -60.27 -63.23
N ASN A 154 30.04 -61.26 -62.45
CA ASN A 154 31.28 -61.13 -61.69
C ASN A 154 32.56 -61.20 -62.53
N GLY A 155 32.49 -61.87 -63.67
CA GLY A 155 33.62 -61.98 -64.59
C GLY A 155 33.75 -60.79 -65.54
N LEU A 156 32.78 -59.87 -65.57
CA LEU A 156 32.92 -58.62 -66.30
C LEU A 156 34.03 -57.76 -65.66
N ASP A 157 34.83 -57.09 -66.49
CA ASP A 157 35.74 -56.08 -65.97
C ASP A 157 35.00 -54.79 -65.56
N SER A 158 35.68 -53.90 -64.83
CA SER A 158 35.10 -52.67 -64.33
C SER A 158 34.61 -51.72 -65.43
N THR A 159 35.23 -51.75 -66.63
CA THR A 159 34.83 -50.90 -67.75
C THR A 159 33.52 -51.35 -68.36
N HIS A 160 33.30 -52.66 -68.47
CA HIS A 160 32.05 -53.23 -68.98
C HIS A 160 30.91 -53.16 -67.95
N LEU A 161 31.20 -53.36 -66.66
CA LEU A 161 30.22 -53.12 -65.58
C LEU A 161 29.79 -51.65 -65.54
N GLY A 162 30.73 -50.72 -65.62
CA GLY A 162 30.45 -49.28 -65.66
C GLY A 162 29.71 -48.83 -66.93
N ALA A 163 29.78 -49.60 -68.02
CA ALA A 163 29.07 -49.32 -69.27
C ALA A 163 27.57 -49.68 -69.22
N LEU A 164 27.12 -50.49 -68.26
CA LEU A 164 25.69 -50.76 -68.10
C LEU A 164 24.92 -49.46 -67.85
N SER A 165 23.82 -49.25 -68.55
CA SER A 165 22.87 -48.18 -68.24
C SER A 165 22.25 -48.36 -66.85
N THR A 166 21.75 -47.26 -66.30
CA THR A 166 21.00 -47.26 -65.03
C THR A 166 19.81 -48.20 -65.06
N ALA A 167 19.09 -48.28 -66.19
CA ALA A 167 17.96 -49.17 -66.37
C ALA A 167 18.36 -50.66 -66.38
N GLN A 168 19.53 -50.99 -66.94
CA GLN A 168 20.05 -52.36 -66.91
C GLN A 168 20.45 -52.78 -65.49
N VAL A 169 21.13 -51.90 -64.74
CA VAL A 169 21.49 -52.16 -63.34
C VAL A 169 20.24 -52.26 -62.44
N ALA A 170 19.27 -51.35 -62.60
CA ALA A 170 17.99 -51.41 -61.90
C ALA A 170 17.17 -52.67 -62.25
N GLY A 171 17.38 -53.24 -63.44
CA GLY A 171 16.76 -54.49 -63.89
C GLY A 171 17.39 -55.76 -63.33
N LEU A 172 18.55 -55.68 -62.66
CA LEU A 172 19.18 -56.83 -62.00
C LEU A 172 18.33 -57.30 -60.82
N SER A 173 18.16 -58.61 -60.68
CA SER A 173 17.56 -59.18 -59.46
C SER A 173 18.45 -58.94 -58.24
N SER A 174 17.84 -58.93 -57.05
CA SER A 174 18.60 -58.87 -55.79
C SER A 174 19.65 -59.99 -55.67
N THR A 175 19.38 -61.17 -56.21
CA THR A 175 20.33 -62.29 -56.24
C THR A 175 21.55 -62.00 -57.13
N GLN A 176 21.34 -61.40 -58.30
CA GLN A 176 22.44 -61.02 -59.20
C GLN A 176 23.29 -59.91 -58.57
N LEU A 177 22.64 -58.88 -58.01
CA LEU A 177 23.33 -57.75 -57.39
C LEU A 177 24.10 -58.17 -56.13
N ASN A 178 23.49 -58.97 -55.25
CA ASN A 178 24.14 -59.48 -54.03
C ASN A 178 25.27 -60.47 -54.37
N ALA A 179 25.21 -61.17 -55.49
CA ALA A 179 26.31 -62.02 -55.90
C ALA A 179 27.55 -61.24 -56.39
N LEU A 180 27.43 -59.94 -56.73
CA LEU A 180 28.60 -59.14 -57.13
C LEU A 180 29.64 -59.06 -56.02
N SER A 181 30.90 -59.28 -56.40
CA SER A 181 32.04 -58.99 -55.53
C SER A 181 32.06 -57.50 -55.13
N THR A 182 32.69 -57.19 -54.00
CA THR A 182 32.86 -55.81 -53.54
C THR A 182 33.61 -54.94 -54.56
N THR A 183 34.58 -55.52 -55.28
CA THR A 183 35.29 -54.85 -56.37
C THR A 183 34.36 -54.47 -57.52
N ASN A 184 33.47 -55.37 -57.93
CA ASN A 184 32.55 -55.11 -59.05
C ASN A 184 31.42 -54.17 -58.64
N LEU A 185 30.94 -54.27 -57.40
CA LEU A 185 29.96 -53.32 -56.89
C LEU A 185 30.55 -51.90 -56.81
N GLY A 186 31.80 -51.77 -56.35
CA GLY A 186 32.53 -50.49 -56.34
C GLY A 186 32.99 -49.99 -57.71
N ALA A 187 32.83 -50.80 -58.77
CA ALA A 187 33.05 -50.40 -60.16
C ALA A 187 31.79 -49.81 -60.82
N LEU A 188 30.61 -49.94 -60.17
CA LEU A 188 29.42 -49.21 -60.61
C LEU A 188 29.67 -47.71 -60.47
N THR A 189 29.20 -46.94 -61.44
CA THR A 189 29.18 -45.49 -61.40
C THR A 189 28.15 -45.01 -60.37
N THR A 190 28.39 -43.82 -59.82
CA THR A 190 27.46 -43.17 -58.88
C THR A 190 26.05 -43.01 -59.45
N THR A 191 25.91 -42.76 -60.75
CA THR A 191 24.60 -42.69 -61.43
C THR A 191 23.90 -44.05 -61.44
N GLN A 192 24.62 -45.15 -61.67
CA GLN A 192 24.04 -46.50 -61.58
C GLN A 192 23.61 -46.84 -60.15
N VAL A 193 24.41 -46.48 -59.14
CA VAL A 193 24.06 -46.69 -57.73
C VAL A 193 22.82 -45.87 -57.34
N SER A 194 22.71 -44.62 -57.81
CA SER A 194 21.51 -43.78 -57.59
C SER A 194 20.23 -44.38 -58.18
N GLY A 195 20.36 -45.21 -59.22
CA GLY A 195 19.27 -45.90 -59.88
C GLY A 195 18.83 -47.20 -59.21
N LEU A 196 19.51 -47.65 -58.14
CA LEU A 196 19.10 -48.85 -57.39
C LEU A 196 17.73 -48.65 -56.75
N SER A 197 16.86 -49.64 -56.93
CA SER A 197 15.58 -49.68 -56.23
C SER A 197 15.77 -49.87 -54.72
N THR A 198 14.75 -49.50 -53.94
CA THR A 198 14.75 -49.72 -52.48
C THR A 198 14.93 -51.20 -52.13
N THR A 199 14.29 -52.10 -52.89
CA THR A 199 14.46 -53.55 -52.72
C THR A 199 15.90 -53.99 -52.99
N GLN A 200 16.55 -53.48 -54.03
CA GLN A 200 17.95 -53.83 -54.33
C GLN A 200 18.90 -53.31 -53.24
N ALA A 201 18.76 -52.05 -52.83
CA ALA A 201 19.58 -51.46 -51.78
C ALA A 201 19.43 -52.19 -50.44
N ALA A 202 18.19 -52.51 -50.03
CA ALA A 202 17.90 -53.25 -48.81
C ALA A 202 18.37 -54.72 -48.86
N ASN A 203 18.70 -55.28 -50.04
CA ASN A 203 19.25 -56.62 -50.18
C ASN A 203 20.78 -56.65 -50.25
N LEU A 204 21.48 -55.51 -50.30
CA LEU A 204 22.94 -55.49 -50.23
C LEU A 204 23.44 -55.99 -48.88
N SER A 205 24.47 -56.84 -48.87
CA SER A 205 25.10 -57.23 -47.61
C SER A 205 25.82 -56.04 -46.94
N SER A 206 26.04 -56.11 -45.63
CA SER A 206 26.85 -55.14 -44.89
C SER A 206 28.25 -54.94 -45.50
N THR A 207 28.87 -56.01 -45.98
CA THR A 207 30.19 -55.97 -46.64
C THR A 207 30.13 -55.22 -47.97
N GLN A 208 29.04 -55.40 -48.74
CA GLN A 208 28.82 -54.69 -50.00
C GLN A 208 28.52 -53.22 -49.80
N LEU A 209 27.69 -52.86 -48.82
CA LEU A 209 27.43 -51.45 -48.48
C LEU A 209 28.71 -50.72 -48.07
N ASN A 210 29.58 -51.36 -47.29
CA ASN A 210 30.87 -50.78 -46.89
C ASN A 210 31.90 -50.71 -48.04
N ALA A 211 31.69 -51.45 -49.13
CA ALA A 211 32.54 -51.39 -50.31
C ALA A 211 32.15 -50.27 -51.29
N LEU A 212 30.96 -49.67 -51.12
CA LEU A 212 30.56 -48.50 -51.91
C LEU A 212 31.47 -47.31 -51.62
N GLN A 213 31.73 -46.49 -52.63
CA GLN A 213 32.43 -45.24 -52.44
C GLN A 213 31.52 -44.26 -51.67
N THR A 214 32.09 -43.27 -51.00
CA THR A 214 31.31 -42.27 -50.26
C THR A 214 30.36 -41.48 -51.18
N SER A 215 30.77 -41.20 -52.42
CA SER A 215 29.91 -40.58 -53.44
C SER A 215 28.70 -41.46 -53.78
N ASP A 216 28.86 -42.77 -53.77
CA ASP A 216 27.78 -43.72 -54.09
C ASP A 216 26.79 -43.84 -52.93
N VAL A 217 27.30 -43.86 -51.69
CA VAL A 217 26.46 -43.79 -50.48
C VAL A 217 25.64 -42.50 -50.46
N ALA A 218 26.26 -41.36 -50.78
CA ALA A 218 25.58 -40.06 -50.90
C ALA A 218 24.52 -40.03 -52.01
N ALA A 219 24.69 -40.84 -53.06
CA ALA A 219 23.80 -40.89 -54.21
C ALA A 219 22.63 -41.87 -54.07
N LEU A 220 22.62 -42.76 -53.06
CA LEU A 220 21.47 -43.59 -52.76
C LEU A 220 20.22 -42.74 -52.55
N SER A 221 19.07 -43.16 -53.06
CA SER A 221 17.83 -42.43 -52.79
C SER A 221 17.51 -42.41 -51.28
N THR A 222 16.83 -41.37 -50.81
CA THR A 222 16.38 -41.27 -49.40
C THR A 222 15.51 -42.46 -49.01
N ALA A 223 14.65 -42.93 -49.92
CA ALA A 223 13.85 -44.13 -49.74
C ALA A 223 14.70 -45.41 -49.63
N ALA A 224 15.81 -45.52 -50.37
CA ALA A 224 16.73 -46.64 -50.26
C ALA A 224 17.41 -46.66 -48.88
N VAL A 225 17.92 -45.51 -48.40
CA VAL A 225 18.52 -45.40 -47.07
C VAL A 225 17.50 -45.72 -45.97
N ALA A 226 16.27 -45.21 -46.07
CA ALA A 226 15.19 -45.51 -45.12
C ALA A 226 14.77 -47.00 -45.13
N SER A 227 15.02 -47.73 -46.21
CA SER A 227 14.71 -49.16 -46.33
C SER A 227 15.80 -50.09 -45.80
N LEU A 228 16.98 -49.57 -45.44
CA LEU A 228 18.06 -50.36 -44.86
C LEU A 228 17.66 -50.89 -43.47
N SER A 229 17.97 -52.16 -43.22
CA SER A 229 17.82 -52.75 -41.88
C SER A 229 18.77 -52.10 -40.87
N SER A 230 18.43 -52.19 -39.58
CA SER A 230 19.33 -51.74 -38.50
C SER A 230 20.70 -52.43 -38.55
N THR A 231 20.77 -53.69 -38.99
CA THR A 231 22.04 -54.43 -39.15
C THR A 231 22.90 -53.86 -40.27
N GLN A 232 22.30 -53.49 -41.40
CA GLN A 232 23.02 -52.84 -42.51
C GLN A 232 23.51 -51.45 -42.11
N LEU A 233 22.64 -50.65 -41.50
CA LEU A 233 22.99 -49.30 -41.07
C LEU A 233 24.09 -49.32 -40.00
N ASN A 234 24.00 -50.23 -39.02
CA ASN A 234 25.02 -50.38 -37.98
C ASN A 234 26.34 -50.95 -38.50
N ALA A 235 26.35 -51.58 -39.67
CA ALA A 235 27.60 -52.01 -40.29
C ALA A 235 28.32 -50.87 -41.02
N LEU A 236 27.63 -49.76 -41.35
CA LEU A 236 28.26 -48.61 -42.00
C LEU A 236 29.34 -48.00 -41.13
N THR A 237 30.47 -47.67 -41.75
CA THR A 237 31.56 -46.95 -41.08
C THR A 237 31.17 -45.49 -40.81
N SER A 238 31.87 -44.84 -39.88
CA SER A 238 31.74 -43.40 -39.65
C SER A 238 31.96 -42.57 -40.93
N THR A 239 32.81 -43.04 -41.85
CA THR A 239 33.05 -42.37 -43.14
C THR A 239 31.84 -42.48 -44.07
N ASN A 240 31.14 -43.63 -44.07
CA ASN A 240 29.91 -43.78 -44.85
C ASN A 240 28.77 -42.93 -44.28
N LEU A 241 28.65 -42.84 -42.94
CA LEU A 241 27.63 -42.00 -42.32
C LEU A 241 27.88 -40.51 -42.56
N GLN A 242 29.13 -40.05 -42.53
CA GLN A 242 29.49 -38.67 -42.89
C GLN A 242 29.24 -38.35 -44.38
N ALA A 243 29.12 -39.37 -45.22
CA ALA A 243 28.83 -39.20 -46.64
C ALA A 243 27.32 -39.13 -46.94
N LEU A 244 26.45 -39.43 -45.97
CA LEU A 244 25.02 -39.23 -46.16
C LEU A 244 24.75 -37.74 -46.42
N SER A 245 23.85 -37.49 -47.36
CA SER A 245 23.23 -36.18 -47.49
C SER A 245 22.26 -35.94 -46.34
N THR A 246 22.06 -34.67 -46.01
CA THR A 246 21.11 -34.25 -44.99
C THR A 246 19.68 -34.74 -45.24
N ALA A 247 19.27 -34.89 -46.50
CA ALA A 247 17.97 -35.48 -46.84
C ALA A 247 17.89 -36.99 -46.54
N GLN A 248 18.99 -37.73 -46.70
CA GLN A 248 19.04 -39.15 -46.34
C GLN A 248 19.06 -39.33 -44.82
N ALA A 249 19.80 -38.50 -44.09
CA ALA A 249 19.77 -38.50 -42.63
C ALA A 249 18.37 -38.18 -42.08
N ALA A 250 17.70 -37.17 -42.65
CA ALA A 250 16.31 -36.82 -42.30
C ALA A 250 15.31 -37.97 -42.55
N ALA A 251 15.61 -38.85 -43.52
CA ALA A 251 14.78 -40.00 -43.87
C ALA A 251 14.99 -41.22 -42.96
N LEU A 252 15.97 -41.19 -42.03
CA LEU A 252 16.16 -42.27 -41.07
C LEU A 252 14.90 -42.45 -40.20
N SER A 253 14.42 -43.69 -40.17
CA SER A 253 13.28 -44.07 -39.33
C SER A 253 13.63 -44.04 -37.84
N THR A 254 12.60 -44.04 -36.98
CA THR A 254 12.78 -44.13 -35.52
C THR A 254 13.51 -45.41 -35.12
N THR A 255 13.19 -46.54 -35.77
CA THR A 255 13.88 -47.81 -35.52
C THR A 255 15.36 -47.74 -35.90
N GLN A 256 15.69 -47.11 -37.03
CA GLN A 256 17.07 -46.94 -37.46
C GLN A 256 17.85 -46.02 -36.50
N ALA A 257 17.31 -44.86 -36.17
CA ALA A 257 17.94 -43.92 -35.24
C ALA A 257 18.18 -44.52 -33.85
N ALA A 258 17.20 -45.23 -33.30
CA ALA A 258 17.32 -45.92 -32.00
C ALA A 258 18.35 -47.07 -32.00
N ASN A 259 18.70 -47.61 -33.17
CA ASN A 259 19.67 -48.71 -33.28
C ASN A 259 21.11 -48.26 -33.58
N LEU A 260 21.33 -47.01 -34.03
CA LEU A 260 22.67 -46.49 -34.27
C LEU A 260 23.54 -46.62 -33.01
N SER A 261 24.80 -47.06 -33.15
CA SER A 261 25.73 -46.98 -32.03
C SER A 261 26.02 -45.51 -31.65
N SER A 262 26.48 -45.26 -30.42
CA SER A 262 26.90 -43.93 -30.00
C SER A 262 27.98 -43.34 -30.92
N THR A 263 28.97 -44.15 -31.32
CA THR A 263 30.03 -43.76 -32.27
C THR A 263 29.47 -43.37 -33.64
N GLN A 264 28.42 -44.03 -34.09
CA GLN A 264 27.78 -43.73 -35.38
C GLN A 264 26.94 -42.46 -35.32
N LEU A 265 26.19 -42.28 -34.24
CA LEU A 265 25.41 -41.06 -34.02
C LEU A 265 26.33 -39.83 -33.89
N ASP A 266 27.48 -39.98 -33.22
CA ASP A 266 28.50 -38.93 -33.09
C ASP A 266 29.26 -38.68 -34.40
N ALA A 267 29.31 -39.65 -35.31
CA ALA A 267 29.91 -39.50 -36.63
C ALA A 267 29.03 -38.75 -37.64
N LEU A 268 27.73 -38.55 -37.37
CA LEU A 268 26.87 -37.75 -38.25
C LEU A 268 27.35 -36.30 -38.31
N GLN A 269 27.19 -35.66 -39.46
CA GLN A 269 27.45 -34.22 -39.55
C GLN A 269 26.40 -33.45 -38.74
N THR A 270 26.73 -32.24 -38.28
CA THR A 270 25.81 -31.42 -37.49
C THR A 270 24.53 -31.06 -38.26
N SER A 271 24.63 -30.82 -39.58
CA SER A 271 23.48 -30.62 -40.45
C SER A 271 22.55 -31.83 -40.47
N ASP A 272 23.10 -33.03 -40.39
CA ASP A 272 22.36 -34.29 -40.44
C ASP A 272 21.64 -34.54 -39.11
N VAL A 273 22.33 -34.28 -37.98
CA VAL A 273 21.72 -34.32 -36.65
C VAL A 273 20.57 -33.32 -36.54
N ALA A 274 20.75 -32.09 -37.02
CA ALA A 274 19.72 -31.06 -37.04
C ALA A 274 18.51 -31.44 -37.92
N ALA A 275 18.73 -32.27 -38.95
CA ALA A 275 17.69 -32.70 -39.89
C ALA A 275 16.97 -33.99 -39.47
N LEU A 276 17.47 -34.73 -38.47
CA LEU A 276 16.74 -35.88 -37.92
C LEU A 276 15.32 -35.47 -37.50
N SER A 277 14.33 -36.27 -37.84
CA SER A 277 12.96 -35.99 -37.40
C SER A 277 12.86 -35.95 -35.87
N THR A 278 11.94 -35.16 -35.34
CA THR A 278 11.73 -35.09 -33.88
C THR A 278 11.33 -36.45 -33.30
N ALA A 279 10.64 -37.29 -34.08
CA ALA A 279 10.32 -38.67 -33.70
C ALA A 279 11.56 -39.56 -33.63
N ALA A 280 12.51 -39.40 -34.55
CA ALA A 280 13.79 -40.12 -34.52
C ALA A 280 14.62 -39.72 -33.28
N VAL A 281 14.70 -38.42 -32.97
CA VAL A 281 15.39 -37.93 -31.76
C VAL A 281 14.70 -38.43 -30.48
N ALA A 282 13.37 -38.40 -30.41
CA ALA A 282 12.62 -38.94 -29.27
C ALA A 282 12.78 -40.46 -29.09
N SER A 283 13.14 -41.19 -30.15
CA SER A 283 13.41 -42.64 -30.10
C SER A 283 14.82 -43.01 -29.65
N LEU A 284 15.74 -42.04 -29.55
CA LEU A 284 17.10 -42.29 -29.05
C LEU A 284 17.07 -42.77 -27.60
N THR A 285 17.92 -43.73 -27.28
CA THR A 285 18.13 -44.20 -25.91
C THR A 285 18.90 -43.17 -25.08
N THR A 286 18.76 -43.24 -23.76
CA THR A 286 19.54 -42.41 -22.84
C THR A 286 21.05 -42.65 -22.98
N THR A 287 21.46 -43.89 -23.29
CA THR A 287 22.86 -44.24 -23.56
C THR A 287 23.39 -43.53 -24.82
N GLN A 288 22.62 -43.51 -25.91
CA GLN A 288 23.02 -42.79 -27.12
C GLN A 288 23.11 -41.29 -26.87
N LEU A 289 22.11 -40.71 -26.21
CA LEU A 289 22.06 -39.28 -25.92
C LEU A 289 23.23 -38.84 -25.01
N ASN A 290 23.54 -39.62 -23.98
CA ASN A 290 24.63 -39.30 -23.05
C ASN A 290 26.02 -39.49 -23.67
N ALA A 291 26.14 -40.30 -24.71
CA ALA A 291 27.40 -40.54 -25.41
C ALA A 291 27.65 -39.59 -26.60
N LEU A 292 26.70 -38.71 -26.93
CA LEU A 292 26.88 -37.68 -27.95
C LEU A 292 27.99 -36.69 -27.55
N GLY A 293 28.87 -36.39 -28.49
CA GLY A 293 29.83 -35.32 -28.39
C GLY A 293 29.15 -33.96 -28.35
N SER A 294 29.87 -32.97 -27.78
CA SER A 294 29.32 -31.63 -27.54
C SER A 294 28.84 -30.92 -28.82
N THR A 295 29.47 -31.21 -29.96
CA THR A 295 29.12 -30.63 -31.26
C THR A 295 27.79 -31.15 -31.79
N ASN A 296 27.54 -32.45 -31.66
CA ASN A 296 26.30 -33.08 -32.11
C ASN A 296 25.14 -32.75 -31.15
N LEU A 297 25.40 -32.68 -29.85
CA LEU A 297 24.38 -32.24 -28.88
C LEU A 297 23.91 -30.80 -29.15
N ARG A 298 24.82 -29.88 -29.49
CA ARG A 298 24.51 -28.50 -29.93
C ARG A 298 23.79 -28.40 -31.27
N ALA A 299 23.86 -29.46 -32.08
CA ALA A 299 23.26 -29.47 -33.40
C ALA A 299 21.76 -29.80 -33.39
N PHE A 300 21.22 -30.27 -32.26
CA PHE A 300 19.77 -30.40 -32.15
C PHE A 300 19.09 -29.04 -32.29
N SER A 301 18.04 -29.02 -33.10
CA SER A 301 17.11 -27.91 -33.15
C SER A 301 16.26 -27.86 -31.88
N THR A 302 15.78 -26.66 -31.55
CA THR A 302 14.85 -26.42 -30.45
C THR A 302 13.58 -27.29 -30.54
N ALA A 303 13.10 -27.59 -31.74
CA ALA A 303 11.95 -28.47 -31.96
C ALA A 303 12.27 -29.95 -31.61
N GLN A 304 13.49 -30.42 -31.86
CA GLN A 304 13.93 -31.75 -31.46
C GLN A 304 14.08 -31.85 -29.94
N VAL A 305 14.66 -30.83 -29.30
CA VAL A 305 14.81 -30.77 -27.83
C VAL A 305 13.44 -30.80 -27.13
N ALA A 306 12.48 -29.99 -27.61
CA ALA A 306 11.13 -29.96 -27.05
C ALA A 306 10.38 -31.30 -27.15
N LYS A 307 10.86 -32.25 -27.99
CA LYS A 307 10.30 -33.59 -28.15
C LYS A 307 11.09 -34.69 -27.46
N LEU A 308 12.18 -34.38 -26.76
CA LEU A 308 12.82 -35.34 -25.87
C LEU A 308 11.82 -35.85 -24.82
N THR A 309 11.87 -37.12 -24.50
CA THR A 309 11.07 -37.69 -23.42
C THR A 309 11.57 -37.19 -22.06
N THR A 310 10.73 -37.27 -21.04
CA THR A 310 11.13 -36.96 -19.65
C THR A 310 12.30 -37.85 -19.20
N THR A 311 12.31 -39.12 -19.59
CA THR A 311 13.43 -40.05 -19.31
C THR A 311 14.73 -39.62 -19.98
N GLN A 312 14.67 -39.12 -21.22
CA GLN A 312 15.85 -38.58 -21.91
C GLN A 312 16.37 -37.31 -21.22
N VAL A 313 15.50 -36.35 -20.90
CA VAL A 313 15.89 -35.10 -20.23
C VAL A 313 16.46 -35.37 -18.82
N ALA A 314 15.85 -36.25 -18.04
CA ALA A 314 16.35 -36.63 -16.72
C ALA A 314 17.69 -37.38 -16.76
N ALA A 315 18.04 -38.01 -17.89
CA ALA A 315 19.31 -38.72 -18.06
C ALA A 315 20.49 -37.82 -18.44
N LEU A 316 20.23 -36.61 -18.98
CA LEU A 316 21.27 -35.65 -19.33
C LEU A 316 22.05 -35.17 -18.10
N THR A 317 23.34 -34.95 -18.24
CA THR A 317 24.14 -34.29 -17.19
C THR A 317 23.92 -32.77 -17.19
N SER A 318 24.23 -32.10 -16.08
CA SER A 318 24.22 -30.62 -16.03
C SER A 318 25.19 -30.01 -17.07
N THR A 319 26.34 -30.63 -17.28
CA THR A 319 27.28 -30.23 -18.34
C THR A 319 26.62 -30.28 -19.72
N GLN A 320 25.87 -31.34 -20.02
CA GLN A 320 25.16 -31.46 -21.30
C GLN A 320 24.03 -30.45 -21.44
N LEU A 321 23.26 -30.20 -20.37
CA LEU A 321 22.23 -29.16 -20.38
C LEU A 321 22.82 -27.77 -20.63
N ASN A 322 23.98 -27.45 -20.05
CA ASN A 322 24.69 -26.18 -20.29
C ASN A 322 25.38 -26.10 -21.67
N LEU A 323 25.47 -27.21 -22.42
CA LEU A 323 25.95 -27.18 -23.80
C LEU A 323 24.84 -26.82 -24.79
N MET A 324 23.57 -26.96 -24.40
CA MET A 324 22.42 -26.64 -25.24
C MET A 324 22.27 -25.12 -25.41
N GLN A 325 21.48 -24.67 -26.37
CA GLN A 325 21.18 -23.25 -26.47
C GLN A 325 20.14 -22.88 -25.40
N THR A 326 20.15 -21.62 -24.94
CA THR A 326 19.15 -21.15 -23.98
C THR A 326 17.72 -21.25 -24.53
N SER A 327 17.54 -21.11 -25.85
CA SER A 327 16.26 -21.36 -26.54
C SER A 327 15.78 -22.81 -26.40
N ASP A 328 16.70 -23.76 -26.31
CA ASP A 328 16.38 -25.19 -26.16
C ASP A 328 15.89 -25.49 -24.74
N VAL A 329 16.56 -24.93 -23.72
CA VAL A 329 16.11 -25.01 -22.32
C VAL A 329 14.76 -24.33 -22.13
N ALA A 330 14.55 -23.16 -22.74
CA ALA A 330 13.26 -22.46 -22.73
C ALA A 330 12.14 -23.25 -23.43
N ALA A 331 12.47 -24.07 -24.43
CA ALA A 331 11.52 -24.89 -25.16
C ALA A 331 11.17 -26.23 -24.49
N LEU A 332 11.88 -26.62 -23.43
CA LEU A 332 11.48 -27.76 -22.59
C LEU A 332 10.08 -27.50 -22.01
N THR A 333 9.22 -28.50 -22.09
CA THR A 333 7.91 -28.48 -21.44
C THR A 333 8.05 -28.43 -19.92
N THR A 334 7.02 -27.94 -19.24
CA THR A 334 6.97 -27.94 -17.77
C THR A 334 7.14 -29.34 -17.19
N THR A 335 6.58 -30.37 -17.84
CA THR A 335 6.75 -31.78 -17.44
C THR A 335 8.18 -32.28 -17.58
N GLN A 336 8.92 -31.87 -18.63
CA GLN A 336 10.34 -32.20 -18.75
C GLN A 336 11.17 -31.51 -17.66
N VAL A 337 10.95 -30.21 -17.42
CA VAL A 337 11.65 -29.45 -16.38
C VAL A 337 11.36 -30.00 -14.98
N SER A 338 10.12 -30.38 -14.68
CA SER A 338 9.76 -30.97 -13.39
C SER A 338 10.40 -32.34 -13.14
N THR A 339 10.98 -32.98 -14.16
CA THR A 339 11.75 -34.24 -13.99
C THR A 339 13.25 -34.04 -13.80
N LEU A 340 13.76 -32.80 -13.89
CA LEU A 340 15.15 -32.51 -13.61
C LEU A 340 15.47 -32.79 -12.13
N THR A 341 16.59 -33.45 -11.89
CA THR A 341 17.12 -33.67 -10.55
C THR A 341 17.63 -32.37 -9.94
N SER A 342 17.72 -32.31 -8.61
CA SER A 342 18.35 -31.19 -7.91
C SER A 342 19.81 -30.98 -8.32
N THR A 343 20.54 -32.05 -8.64
CA THR A 343 21.91 -31.96 -9.18
C THR A 343 21.95 -31.28 -10.54
N GLN A 344 21.02 -31.62 -11.45
CA GLN A 344 20.94 -30.97 -12.76
C GLN A 344 20.60 -29.48 -12.60
N LEU A 345 19.57 -29.15 -11.82
CA LEU A 345 19.15 -27.75 -11.59
C LEU A 345 20.23 -26.90 -10.93
N ASN A 346 20.96 -27.44 -9.95
CA ASN A 346 22.10 -26.74 -9.34
C ASN A 346 23.32 -26.65 -10.25
N GLY A 347 23.47 -27.59 -11.17
CA GLY A 347 24.56 -27.60 -12.14
C GLY A 347 24.30 -26.69 -13.35
N LEU A 348 23.08 -26.19 -13.55
CA LEU A 348 22.78 -25.20 -14.57
C LEU A 348 23.49 -23.88 -14.25
N ASP A 349 24.09 -23.24 -15.26
CA ASP A 349 24.58 -21.88 -15.10
C ASP A 349 23.43 -20.85 -15.03
N SER A 350 23.75 -19.63 -14.64
CA SER A 350 22.77 -18.56 -14.46
C SER A 350 22.03 -18.19 -15.76
N THR A 351 22.71 -18.29 -16.91
CA THR A 351 22.11 -18.03 -18.22
C THR A 351 21.04 -19.07 -18.58
N HIS A 352 21.29 -20.35 -18.30
CA HIS A 352 20.33 -21.42 -18.55
C HIS A 352 19.18 -21.44 -17.53
N LEU A 353 19.46 -21.11 -16.26
CA LEU A 353 18.40 -20.91 -15.27
C LEU A 353 17.50 -19.72 -15.62
N GLY A 354 18.08 -18.60 -16.02
CA GLY A 354 17.33 -17.42 -16.46
C GLY A 354 16.53 -17.65 -17.74
N ALA A 355 16.90 -18.65 -18.56
CA ALA A 355 16.18 -19.01 -19.78
C ALA A 355 14.88 -19.81 -19.51
N LEU A 356 14.71 -20.39 -18.32
CA LEU A 356 13.45 -21.05 -17.97
C LEU A 356 12.29 -20.03 -17.98
N SER A 357 11.19 -20.38 -18.62
CA SER A 357 9.96 -19.59 -18.54
C SER A 357 9.39 -19.59 -17.12
N THR A 358 8.54 -18.60 -16.82
CA THR A 358 7.80 -18.52 -15.55
C THR A 358 6.96 -19.77 -15.29
N ALA A 359 6.35 -20.36 -16.33
CA ALA A 359 5.58 -21.60 -16.22
C ALA A 359 6.45 -22.81 -15.88
N GLN A 360 7.68 -22.88 -16.40
CA GLN A 360 8.64 -23.94 -16.06
C GLN A 360 9.11 -23.82 -14.60
N VAL A 361 9.43 -22.60 -14.13
CA VAL A 361 9.80 -22.36 -12.72
C VAL A 361 8.62 -22.63 -11.77
N ALA A 362 7.41 -22.19 -12.11
CA ALA A 362 6.20 -22.50 -11.35
C ALA A 362 5.86 -24.01 -11.33
N GLY A 363 6.31 -24.76 -12.34
CA GLY A 363 6.17 -26.21 -12.42
C GLY A 363 7.19 -26.99 -11.59
N LEU A 364 8.22 -26.34 -11.02
CA LEU A 364 9.17 -27.00 -10.11
C LEU A 364 8.47 -27.43 -8.81
N SER A 365 8.73 -28.65 -8.38
CA SER A 365 8.28 -29.11 -7.07
C SER A 365 8.95 -28.33 -5.93
N SER A 366 8.31 -28.26 -4.76
CA SER A 366 8.92 -27.67 -3.57
C SER A 366 10.27 -28.31 -3.22
N THR A 367 10.45 -29.61 -3.48
CA THR A 367 11.73 -30.30 -3.27
C THR A 367 12.81 -29.82 -4.23
N GLN A 368 12.50 -29.62 -5.51
CA GLN A 368 13.46 -29.08 -6.48
C GLN A 368 13.84 -27.64 -6.16
N LEU A 369 12.85 -26.79 -5.85
CA LEU A 369 13.09 -25.38 -5.53
C LEU A 369 13.88 -25.23 -4.23
N ASN A 370 13.53 -25.97 -3.18
CA ASN A 370 14.25 -25.94 -1.90
C ASN A 370 15.68 -26.52 -2.04
N ALA A 371 15.90 -27.46 -2.97
CA ALA A 371 17.24 -27.97 -3.24
C ALA A 371 18.14 -26.99 -4.02
N LEU A 372 17.62 -25.90 -4.60
CA LEU A 372 18.45 -24.89 -5.26
C LEU A 372 19.38 -24.21 -4.26
N SER A 373 20.65 -24.09 -4.64
CA SER A 373 21.62 -23.26 -3.93
C SER A 373 21.16 -21.80 -3.91
N THR A 374 21.63 -21.03 -2.94
CA THR A 374 21.34 -19.59 -2.87
C THR A 374 21.84 -18.84 -4.11
N THR A 375 22.96 -19.27 -4.71
CA THR A 375 23.48 -18.72 -5.96
C THR A 375 22.52 -18.98 -7.13
N ASN A 376 22.00 -20.20 -7.25
CA ASN A 376 21.10 -20.57 -8.34
C ASN A 376 19.72 -19.93 -8.16
N LEU A 377 19.24 -19.81 -6.92
CA LEU A 377 17.99 -19.10 -6.63
C LEU A 377 18.11 -17.61 -6.95
N GLY A 378 19.23 -16.96 -6.59
CA GLY A 378 19.51 -15.57 -6.93
C GLY A 378 19.85 -15.33 -8.41
N ALA A 379 20.01 -16.39 -9.20
CA ALA A 379 20.15 -16.33 -10.65
C ALA A 379 18.81 -16.40 -11.40
N LEU A 380 17.70 -16.70 -10.70
CA LEU A 380 16.37 -16.52 -11.27
C LEU A 380 16.14 -15.04 -11.53
N THR A 381 15.45 -14.75 -12.63
CA THR A 381 14.98 -13.40 -12.95
C THR A 381 13.84 -13.00 -12.01
N THR A 382 13.69 -11.69 -11.79
CA THR A 382 12.57 -11.12 -11.03
C THR A 382 11.20 -11.58 -11.53
N THR A 383 11.05 -11.76 -12.86
CA THR A 383 9.81 -12.25 -13.47
C THR A 383 9.55 -13.73 -13.12
N GLN A 384 10.58 -14.57 -13.08
CA GLN A 384 10.47 -15.96 -12.61
C GLN A 384 10.12 -16.02 -11.12
N VAL A 385 10.72 -15.18 -10.28
CA VAL A 385 10.39 -15.12 -8.84
C VAL A 385 8.94 -14.65 -8.62
N SER A 386 8.47 -13.65 -9.38
CA SER A 386 7.07 -13.20 -9.32
C SER A 386 6.06 -14.30 -9.70
N GLY A 387 6.49 -15.27 -10.51
CA GLY A 387 5.68 -16.41 -10.93
C GLY A 387 5.64 -17.57 -9.93
N LEU A 388 6.37 -17.49 -8.80
CA LEU A 388 6.32 -18.52 -7.77
C LEU A 388 4.92 -18.61 -7.15
N SER A 389 4.43 -19.84 -7.03
CA SER A 389 3.18 -20.11 -6.30
C SER A 389 3.35 -19.83 -4.81
N THR A 390 2.23 -19.62 -4.10
CA THR A 390 2.23 -19.46 -2.64
C THR A 390 2.82 -20.68 -1.93
N THR A 391 2.54 -21.89 -2.41
CA THR A 391 3.14 -23.12 -1.89
C THR A 391 4.66 -23.15 -2.08
N GLN A 392 5.17 -22.73 -3.23
CA GLN A 392 6.61 -22.66 -3.48
C GLN A 392 7.29 -21.63 -2.59
N ALA A 393 6.74 -20.41 -2.51
CA ALA A 393 7.28 -19.34 -1.66
C ALA A 393 7.30 -19.73 -0.18
N ALA A 394 6.20 -20.32 0.33
CA ALA A 394 6.12 -20.81 1.70
C ALA A 394 7.06 -22.01 1.99
N ASN A 395 7.57 -22.70 0.97
CA ASN A 395 8.54 -23.79 1.13
C ASN A 395 10.00 -23.35 1.00
N LEU A 396 10.29 -22.09 0.66
CA LEU A 396 11.67 -21.58 0.65
C LEU A 396 12.24 -21.56 2.07
N SER A 397 13.49 -22.01 2.24
CA SER A 397 14.16 -21.85 3.54
C SER A 397 14.44 -20.38 3.85
N SER A 398 14.62 -20.06 5.13
CA SER A 398 15.03 -18.70 5.56
C SER A 398 16.34 -18.25 4.88
N THR A 399 17.30 -19.17 4.69
CA THR A 399 18.55 -18.89 3.98
C THR A 399 18.32 -18.55 2.51
N GLN A 400 17.37 -19.23 1.85
CA GLN A 400 16.99 -18.94 0.47
C GLN A 400 16.25 -17.62 0.33
N LEU A 401 15.30 -17.32 1.21
CA LEU A 401 14.61 -16.02 1.21
C LEU A 401 15.58 -14.85 1.39
N ASN A 402 16.56 -14.98 2.29
CA ASN A 402 17.59 -13.96 2.48
C ASN A 402 18.61 -13.87 1.34
N ALA A 403 18.67 -14.87 0.46
CA ALA A 403 19.53 -14.85 -0.72
C ALA A 403 18.86 -14.22 -1.95
N LEU A 404 17.54 -13.98 -1.91
CA LEU A 404 16.84 -13.25 -2.96
C LEU A 404 17.34 -11.81 -3.02
N GLN A 405 17.41 -11.26 -4.23
CA GLN A 405 17.70 -9.83 -4.40
C GLN A 405 16.51 -9.01 -3.90
N THR A 406 16.73 -7.75 -3.54
CA THR A 406 15.64 -6.88 -3.06
C THR A 406 14.55 -6.69 -4.12
N SER A 407 14.91 -6.65 -5.41
CA SER A 407 13.94 -6.63 -6.51
C SER A 407 13.09 -7.90 -6.59
N ASP A 408 13.64 -9.06 -6.21
CA ASP A 408 12.92 -10.33 -6.21
C ASP A 408 11.94 -10.39 -5.04
N VAL A 409 12.36 -9.90 -3.86
CA VAL A 409 11.48 -9.78 -2.68
C VAL A 409 10.32 -8.84 -2.98
N ALA A 410 10.57 -7.68 -3.59
CA ALA A 410 9.53 -6.75 -4.03
C ALA A 410 8.57 -7.35 -5.08
N ALA A 411 9.04 -8.31 -5.87
CA ALA A 411 8.28 -8.96 -6.93
C ALA A 411 7.42 -10.16 -6.46
N LEU A 412 7.62 -10.65 -5.23
CA LEU A 412 6.76 -11.70 -4.67
C LEU A 412 5.30 -11.23 -4.62
N SER A 413 4.36 -12.11 -4.95
CA SER A 413 2.94 -11.74 -4.82
C SER A 413 2.57 -11.47 -3.34
N THR A 414 1.58 -10.61 -3.13
CA THR A 414 1.05 -10.33 -1.77
C THR A 414 0.56 -11.62 -1.09
N ALA A 415 -0.04 -12.54 -1.85
CA ALA A 415 -0.44 -13.86 -1.37
C ALA A 415 0.75 -14.74 -0.98
N ALA A 416 1.88 -14.66 -1.69
CA ALA A 416 3.09 -15.37 -1.33
C ALA A 416 3.68 -14.85 0.00
N VAL A 417 3.75 -13.52 0.17
CA VAL A 417 4.20 -12.89 1.42
C VAL A 417 3.27 -13.25 2.59
N ALA A 418 1.95 -13.19 2.40
CA ALA A 418 0.97 -13.60 3.41
C ALA A 418 1.04 -15.09 3.78
N SER A 419 1.61 -15.94 2.90
CA SER A 419 1.78 -17.38 3.14
C SER A 419 3.07 -17.75 3.87
N LEU A 420 3.99 -16.79 4.06
CA LEU A 420 5.24 -17.02 4.80
C LEU A 420 4.95 -17.34 6.27
N SER A 421 5.61 -18.37 6.79
CA SER A 421 5.57 -18.71 8.21
C SER A 421 6.25 -17.64 9.07
N SER A 422 5.89 -17.58 10.35
CA SER A 422 6.56 -16.70 11.32
C SER A 422 8.08 -16.96 11.40
N THR A 423 8.54 -18.21 11.22
CA THR A 423 9.97 -18.55 11.18
C THR A 423 10.68 -17.95 9.96
N GLN A 424 10.04 -17.97 8.79
CA GLN A 424 10.60 -17.35 7.59
C GLN A 424 10.65 -15.83 7.72
N LEU A 425 9.54 -15.21 8.15
CA LEU A 425 9.47 -13.76 8.37
C LEU A 425 10.46 -13.28 9.41
N ASN A 426 10.58 -13.95 10.56
CA ASN A 426 11.52 -13.56 11.62
C ASN A 426 12.99 -13.77 11.25
N ALA A 427 13.26 -14.54 10.19
CA ALA A 427 14.59 -14.70 9.66
C ALA A 427 14.94 -13.67 8.58
N LEU A 428 13.97 -12.92 8.05
CA LEU A 428 14.22 -11.88 7.05
C LEU A 428 15.10 -10.77 7.62
N THR A 429 16.10 -10.35 6.85
CA THR A 429 16.93 -9.20 7.19
C THR A 429 16.15 -7.89 7.09
N SER A 430 16.64 -6.83 7.74
CA SER A 430 16.09 -5.48 7.59
C SER A 430 16.11 -4.99 6.14
N THR A 431 17.10 -5.41 5.34
CA THR A 431 17.17 -5.09 3.90
C THR A 431 16.04 -5.76 3.12
N ASN A 432 15.69 -7.01 3.44
CA ASN A 432 14.57 -7.69 2.79
C ASN A 432 13.22 -7.07 3.20
N LEU A 433 13.06 -6.68 4.46
CA LEU A 433 11.83 -6.00 4.91
C LEU A 433 11.67 -4.61 4.27
N GLN A 434 12.74 -3.84 4.14
CA GLN A 434 12.73 -2.56 3.40
C GLN A 434 12.46 -2.72 1.91
N ALA A 435 12.65 -3.92 1.36
CA ALA A 435 12.37 -4.23 -0.03
C ALA A 435 10.92 -4.65 -0.28
N LEU A 436 10.12 -4.88 0.76
CA LEU A 436 8.69 -5.11 0.59
C LEU A 436 8.05 -3.87 -0.03
N SER A 437 7.15 -4.10 -0.97
CA SER A 437 6.21 -3.08 -1.41
C SER A 437 5.15 -2.85 -0.34
N THR A 438 4.58 -1.65 -0.34
CA THR A 438 3.49 -1.27 0.56
C THR A 438 2.27 -2.19 0.47
N ALA A 439 1.99 -2.76 -0.71
CA ALA A 439 0.92 -3.76 -0.87
C ALA A 439 1.26 -5.10 -0.20
N GLN A 440 2.53 -5.51 -0.20
CA GLN A 440 2.97 -6.72 0.50
C GLN A 440 2.96 -6.53 2.01
N ALA A 441 3.37 -5.36 2.50
CA ALA A 441 3.26 -5.01 3.93
C ALA A 441 1.80 -4.99 4.39
N ALA A 442 0.89 -4.39 3.61
CA ALA A 442 -0.55 -4.41 3.88
C ALA A 442 -1.15 -5.82 3.93
N ALA A 443 -0.54 -6.77 3.21
CA ALA A 443 -0.98 -8.17 3.17
C ALA A 443 -0.47 -9.01 4.35
N LEU A 444 0.39 -8.47 5.22
CA LEU A 444 0.82 -9.18 6.43
C LEU A 444 -0.39 -9.49 7.31
N SER A 445 -0.54 -10.77 7.65
CA SER A 445 -1.59 -11.24 8.56
C SER A 445 -1.34 -10.77 9.99
N THR A 446 -2.38 -10.84 10.83
CA THR A 446 -2.27 -10.52 12.27
C THR A 446 -1.26 -11.43 12.97
N THR A 447 -1.22 -12.72 12.63
CA THR A 447 -0.23 -13.65 13.17
C THR A 447 1.19 -13.26 12.77
N GLN A 448 1.40 -12.85 11.52
CA GLN A 448 2.72 -12.41 11.04
C GLN A 448 3.15 -11.11 11.72
N ALA A 449 2.29 -10.10 11.78
CA ALA A 449 2.58 -8.82 12.45
C ALA A 449 2.91 -9.00 13.94
N ALA A 450 2.14 -9.81 14.67
CA ALA A 450 2.38 -10.12 16.08
C ALA A 450 3.69 -10.91 16.33
N ASN A 451 4.25 -11.56 15.30
CA ASN A 451 5.49 -12.34 15.43
C ASN A 451 6.76 -11.58 15.01
N LEU A 452 6.65 -10.46 14.28
CA LEU A 452 7.80 -9.65 13.89
C LEU A 452 8.60 -9.21 15.13
N SER A 453 9.93 -9.29 15.07
CA SER A 453 10.74 -8.68 16.13
C SER A 453 10.63 -7.15 16.12
N SER A 454 10.97 -6.49 17.22
CA SER A 454 11.02 -5.02 17.28
C SER A 454 11.96 -4.43 16.23
N THR A 455 13.16 -5.01 16.07
CA THR A 455 14.12 -4.61 15.02
C THR A 455 13.55 -4.72 13.62
N GLN A 456 12.67 -5.69 13.37
CA GLN A 456 12.05 -5.90 12.07
C GLN A 456 10.89 -4.94 11.81
N LEU A 457 10.07 -4.64 12.83
CA LEU A 457 9.05 -3.59 12.73
C LEU A 457 9.69 -2.22 12.49
N ASP A 458 10.79 -1.90 13.16
CA ASP A 458 11.58 -0.68 12.93
C ASP A 458 12.27 -0.63 11.56
N ALA A 459 12.49 -1.79 10.94
CA ALA A 459 13.05 -1.86 9.59
C ALA A 459 12.01 -1.62 8.50
N LEU A 460 10.72 -1.65 8.79
CA LEU A 460 9.69 -1.34 7.80
C LEU A 460 9.76 0.14 7.39
N GLN A 461 9.48 0.42 6.12
CA GLN A 461 9.34 1.81 5.69
C GLN A 461 8.07 2.43 6.30
N THR A 462 8.05 3.76 6.47
CA THR A 462 6.89 4.44 7.07
C THR A 462 5.61 4.24 6.27
N SER A 463 5.68 4.19 4.93
CA SER A 463 4.56 3.84 4.05
C SER A 463 4.01 2.45 4.33
N ASP A 464 4.89 1.50 4.64
CA ASP A 464 4.53 0.11 4.90
C ASP A 464 3.86 -0.03 6.27
N VAL A 465 4.36 0.69 7.28
CA VAL A 465 3.72 0.79 8.60
C VAL A 465 2.33 1.42 8.50
N ALA A 466 2.19 2.52 7.76
CA ALA A 466 0.90 3.16 7.51
C ALA A 466 -0.10 2.26 6.77
N ALA A 467 0.41 1.31 5.97
CA ALA A 467 -0.40 0.38 5.18
C ALA A 467 -0.77 -0.91 5.91
N LEU A 468 -0.17 -1.22 7.07
CA LEU A 468 -0.58 -2.35 7.89
C LEU A 468 -2.08 -2.27 8.19
N SER A 469 -2.78 -3.41 8.13
CA SER A 469 -4.20 -3.42 8.51
C SER A 469 -4.39 -2.99 9.97
N THR A 470 -5.52 -2.37 10.29
CA THR A 470 -5.83 -2.00 11.69
C THR A 470 -5.87 -3.23 12.61
N ALA A 471 -6.24 -4.40 12.09
CA ALA A 471 -6.19 -5.66 12.82
C ALA A 471 -4.75 -6.13 13.08
N ALA A 472 -3.83 -5.94 12.12
CA ALA A 472 -2.42 -6.24 12.31
C ALA A 472 -1.80 -5.32 13.39
N VAL A 473 -2.09 -4.02 13.35
CA VAL A 473 -1.62 -3.07 14.39
C VAL A 473 -2.20 -3.41 15.77
N ALA A 474 -3.50 -3.74 15.85
CA ALA A 474 -4.12 -4.19 17.10
C ALA A 474 -3.57 -5.52 17.64
N SER A 475 -2.93 -6.33 16.79
CA SER A 475 -2.29 -7.59 17.19
C SER A 475 -0.85 -7.43 17.69
N LEU A 476 -0.25 -6.24 17.56
CA LEU A 476 1.09 -5.98 18.08
C LEU A 476 1.13 -6.10 19.60
N THR A 477 2.19 -6.68 20.12
CA THR A 477 2.45 -6.73 21.56
C THR A 477 2.87 -5.36 22.10
N THR A 478 2.70 -5.14 23.40
CA THR A 478 3.19 -3.93 24.07
C THR A 478 4.71 -3.79 23.97
N THR A 479 5.45 -4.91 23.99
CA THR A 479 6.90 -4.93 23.77
C THR A 479 7.27 -4.43 22.37
N GLN A 480 6.56 -4.88 21.34
CA GLN A 480 6.78 -4.41 19.95
C GLN A 480 6.49 -2.92 19.83
N LEU A 481 5.33 -2.44 20.32
CA LEU A 481 4.97 -1.02 20.27
C LEU A 481 5.96 -0.12 21.03
N ASN A 482 6.37 -0.54 22.23
CA ASN A 482 7.28 0.27 23.04
C ASN A 482 8.71 0.32 22.48
N ALA A 483 9.09 -0.68 21.69
CA ALA A 483 10.37 -0.72 21.03
C ALA A 483 10.37 0.01 19.67
N LEU A 484 9.21 0.46 19.16
CA LEU A 484 9.14 1.18 17.89
C LEU A 484 9.92 2.50 17.94
N GLY A 485 10.72 2.75 16.92
CA GLY A 485 11.35 4.03 16.67
C GLY A 485 10.31 5.14 16.43
N SER A 486 10.70 6.38 16.73
CA SER A 486 9.80 7.55 16.63
C SER A 486 9.21 7.75 15.24
N THR A 487 9.98 7.43 14.20
CA THR A 487 9.56 7.56 12.80
C THR A 487 8.47 6.55 12.44
N ASN A 488 8.57 5.29 12.89
CA ASN A 488 7.54 4.28 12.61
C ASN A 488 6.31 4.46 13.48
N LEU A 489 6.46 4.88 14.74
CA LEU A 489 5.31 5.17 15.60
C LEU A 489 4.47 6.33 15.06
N GLY A 490 5.13 7.41 14.60
CA GLY A 490 4.46 8.56 13.96
C GLY A 490 3.92 8.26 12.55
N ALA A 491 4.23 7.10 11.98
CA ALA A 491 3.71 6.66 10.68
C ALA A 491 2.38 5.92 10.78
N PHE A 492 1.90 5.59 11.98
CA PHE A 492 0.54 5.05 12.12
C PHE A 492 -0.48 6.08 11.65
N SER A 493 -1.45 5.60 10.88
CA SER A 493 -2.63 6.35 10.54
C SER A 493 -3.56 6.47 11.75
N THR A 494 -4.36 7.53 11.76
CA THR A 494 -5.40 7.78 12.76
C THR A 494 -6.36 6.60 12.92
N ALA A 495 -6.68 5.88 11.84
CA ALA A 495 -7.52 4.67 11.89
C ALA A 495 -6.83 3.48 12.59
N GLN A 496 -5.50 3.33 12.44
CA GLN A 496 -4.74 2.30 13.15
C GLN A 496 -4.65 2.63 14.65
N VAL A 497 -4.41 3.90 15.01
CA VAL A 497 -4.35 4.37 16.40
C VAL A 497 -5.69 4.14 17.13
N ALA A 498 -6.81 4.49 16.49
CA ALA A 498 -8.14 4.28 17.05
C ALA A 498 -8.48 2.80 17.30
N LYS A 499 -7.71 1.86 16.73
CA LYS A 499 -7.86 0.42 16.92
C LYS A 499 -6.83 -0.22 17.84
N LEU A 500 -5.91 0.56 18.41
CA LEU A 500 -5.07 0.08 19.51
C LEU A 500 -5.94 -0.40 20.68
N THR A 501 -5.56 -1.49 21.30
CA THR A 501 -6.23 -1.97 22.52
C THR A 501 -5.92 -1.04 23.70
N THR A 502 -6.74 -1.07 24.74
CA THR A 502 -6.49 -0.33 25.98
C THR A 502 -5.16 -0.71 26.62
N THR A 503 -4.78 -1.99 26.57
CA THR A 503 -3.47 -2.47 27.04
C THR A 503 -2.31 -1.89 26.23
N GLN A 504 -2.46 -1.76 24.91
CA GLN A 504 -1.45 -1.13 24.06
C GLN A 504 -1.32 0.36 24.37
N VAL A 505 -2.42 1.10 24.48
CA VAL A 505 -2.41 2.55 24.79
C VAL A 505 -1.82 2.82 26.20
N ALA A 506 -2.21 2.04 27.20
CA ALA A 506 -1.67 2.17 28.56
C ALA A 506 -0.17 1.81 28.67
N ALA A 507 0.38 1.07 27.70
CA ALA A 507 1.79 0.70 27.68
C ALA A 507 2.70 1.76 27.05
N LEU A 508 2.16 2.68 26.24
CA LEU A 508 2.92 3.74 25.59
C LEU A 508 3.48 4.72 26.62
N THR A 509 4.65 5.30 26.35
CA THR A 509 5.18 6.40 27.17
C THR A 509 4.54 7.74 26.77
N SER A 510 4.62 8.74 27.65
CA SER A 510 4.19 10.12 27.31
C SER A 510 4.96 10.68 26.11
N THR A 511 6.26 10.41 26.02
CA THR A 511 7.08 10.76 24.85
C THR A 511 6.52 10.14 23.57
N GLN A 512 6.09 8.89 23.61
CA GLN A 512 5.49 8.21 22.46
C GLN A 512 4.12 8.76 22.10
N LEU A 513 3.29 9.12 23.09
CA LEU A 513 2.01 9.78 22.84
C LEU A 513 2.20 11.16 22.19
N ASN A 514 3.22 11.93 22.60
CA ASN A 514 3.55 13.23 21.99
C ASN A 514 4.23 13.13 20.60
N LEU A 515 4.60 11.93 20.14
CA LEU A 515 5.10 11.71 18.78
C LEU A 515 3.98 11.44 17.77
N MET A 516 2.77 11.14 18.27
CA MET A 516 1.60 10.90 17.43
C MET A 516 1.06 12.24 16.90
N GLN A 517 0.21 12.21 15.88
CA GLN A 517 -0.46 13.44 15.45
C GLN A 517 -1.57 13.79 16.45
N THR A 518 -1.91 15.07 16.58
CA THR A 518 -3.03 15.49 17.44
C THR A 518 -4.36 14.86 17.02
N SER A 519 -4.54 14.60 15.71
CA SER A 519 -5.69 13.84 15.19
C SER A 519 -5.72 12.39 15.68
N ASP A 520 -4.58 11.78 15.96
CA ASP A 520 -4.49 10.41 16.45
C ASP A 520 -4.91 10.34 17.93
N VAL A 521 -4.47 11.31 18.74
CA VAL A 521 -4.92 11.47 20.14
C VAL A 521 -6.41 11.78 20.21
N ALA A 522 -6.92 12.66 19.33
CA ALA A 522 -8.34 12.94 19.22
C ALA A 522 -9.18 11.70 18.79
N ALA A 523 -8.57 10.77 18.04
CA ALA A 523 -9.23 9.55 17.57
C ALA A 523 -9.21 8.40 18.59
N LEU A 524 -8.48 8.53 19.71
CA LEU A 524 -8.58 7.57 20.80
C LEU A 524 -10.01 7.52 21.33
N THR A 525 -10.52 6.33 21.58
CA THR A 525 -11.82 6.16 22.24
C THR A 525 -11.76 6.64 23.68
N THR A 526 -12.91 7.00 24.25
CA THR A 526 -13.03 7.37 25.67
C THR A 526 -12.52 6.26 26.59
N THR A 527 -12.73 5.00 26.22
CA THR A 527 -12.21 3.83 26.96
C THR A 527 -10.67 3.71 26.88
N GLN A 528 -10.04 4.07 25.76
CA GLN A 528 -8.57 4.11 25.68
C GLN A 528 -8.01 5.24 26.55
N VAL A 529 -8.60 6.45 26.48
CA VAL A 529 -8.17 7.61 27.28
C VAL A 529 -8.35 7.36 28.79
N SER A 530 -9.44 6.73 29.21
CA SER A 530 -9.67 6.39 30.62
C SER A 530 -8.67 5.37 31.17
N THR A 531 -7.87 4.71 30.32
CA THR A 531 -6.79 3.80 30.75
C THR A 531 -5.40 4.44 30.79
N LEU A 532 -5.27 5.70 30.38
CA LEU A 532 -4.01 6.44 30.51
C LEU A 532 -3.65 6.62 31.98
N THR A 533 -2.39 6.37 32.32
CA THR A 533 -1.84 6.65 33.64
C THR A 533 -1.75 8.15 33.89
N SER A 534 -1.74 8.55 35.16
CA SER A 534 -1.49 9.94 35.55
C SER A 534 -0.14 10.46 35.04
N THR A 535 0.88 9.60 34.96
CA THR A 535 2.18 9.94 34.37
C THR A 535 2.07 10.24 32.87
N GLN A 536 1.31 9.44 32.12
CA GLN A 536 1.10 9.69 30.69
C GLN A 536 0.35 11.01 30.48
N LEU A 537 -0.74 11.25 31.20
CA LEU A 537 -1.54 12.48 31.08
C LEU A 537 -0.74 13.74 31.42
N ASN A 538 0.04 13.73 32.51
CA ASN A 538 0.92 14.85 32.86
C ASN A 538 2.09 15.04 31.91
N GLY A 539 2.53 13.96 31.26
CA GLY A 539 3.60 14.02 30.28
C GLY A 539 3.15 14.47 28.89
N LEU A 540 1.84 14.58 28.63
CA LEU A 540 1.34 15.16 27.39
C LEU A 540 1.65 16.65 27.34
N ASP A 541 2.08 17.12 26.16
CA ASP A 541 2.18 18.55 25.93
C ASP A 541 0.79 19.21 25.79
N SER A 542 0.75 20.54 25.85
CA SER A 542 -0.51 21.30 25.79
C SER A 542 -1.27 21.08 24.48
N THR A 543 -0.57 20.87 23.37
CA THR A 543 -1.21 20.60 22.07
C THR A 543 -1.91 19.25 22.03
N HIS A 544 -1.32 18.20 22.59
CA HIS A 544 -1.94 16.87 22.67
C HIS A 544 -3.05 16.79 23.72
N LEU A 545 -2.91 17.51 24.84
CA LEU A 545 -4.00 17.68 25.81
C LEU A 545 -5.20 18.42 25.21
N GLY A 546 -4.95 19.54 24.52
CA GLY A 546 -5.99 20.31 23.83
C GLY A 546 -6.66 19.55 22.68
N ALA A 547 -6.00 18.51 22.15
CA ALA A 547 -6.57 17.65 21.11
C ALA A 547 -7.61 16.65 21.64
N LEU A 548 -7.68 16.40 22.95
CA LEU A 548 -8.72 15.54 23.51
C LEU A 548 -10.10 16.16 23.28
N SER A 549 -11.03 15.39 22.74
CA SER A 549 -12.44 15.77 22.68
C SER A 549 -13.03 15.95 24.09
N THR A 550 -14.11 16.72 24.16
CA THR A 550 -14.89 16.91 25.40
C THR A 550 -15.35 15.59 26.01
N ALA A 551 -15.76 14.62 25.18
CA ALA A 551 -16.16 13.29 25.63
C ALA A 551 -14.99 12.48 26.23
N GLN A 552 -13.77 12.63 25.70
CA GLN A 552 -12.58 11.99 26.26
C GLN A 552 -12.19 12.60 27.61
N VAL A 553 -12.24 13.93 27.75
CA VAL A 553 -11.99 14.63 29.02
C VAL A 553 -13.06 14.28 30.06
N ALA A 554 -14.34 14.28 29.68
CA ALA A 554 -15.45 13.85 30.53
C ALA A 554 -15.35 12.36 30.94
N GLY A 555 -14.65 11.54 30.15
CA GLY A 555 -14.37 10.13 30.45
C GLY A 555 -13.21 9.90 31.41
N LEU A 556 -12.43 10.93 31.78
CA LEU A 556 -11.35 10.81 32.77
C LEU A 556 -11.92 10.51 34.15
N SER A 557 -11.33 9.53 34.83
CA SER A 557 -11.64 9.25 36.23
C SER A 557 -11.23 10.41 37.14
N SER A 558 -11.90 10.56 38.29
CA SER A 558 -11.51 11.57 39.29
C SER A 558 -10.04 11.43 39.71
N THR A 559 -9.49 10.21 39.75
CA THR A 559 -8.08 9.98 40.05
C THR A 559 -7.16 10.53 38.96
N GLN A 560 -7.50 10.35 37.67
CA GLN A 560 -6.72 10.90 36.56
C GLN A 560 -6.77 12.43 36.54
N LEU A 561 -7.98 13.00 36.69
CA LEU A 561 -8.18 14.45 36.68
C LEU A 561 -7.45 15.12 37.87
N ASN A 562 -7.59 14.57 39.07
CA ASN A 562 -6.93 15.10 40.27
C ASN A 562 -5.41 14.94 40.24
N ALA A 563 -4.91 13.98 39.46
CA ALA A 563 -3.48 13.82 39.27
C ALA A 563 -2.89 14.80 38.24
N LEU A 564 -3.70 15.51 37.44
CA LEU A 564 -3.21 16.52 36.50
C LEU A 564 -2.52 17.66 37.25
N SER A 565 -1.34 18.05 36.76
CA SER A 565 -0.64 19.25 37.20
C SER A 565 -1.47 20.48 36.88
N THR A 566 -1.26 21.56 37.64
CA THR A 566 -1.90 22.86 37.39
C THR A 566 -1.61 23.37 35.98
N THR A 567 -0.41 23.14 35.46
CA THR A 567 -0.04 23.47 34.08
C THR A 567 -0.85 22.70 33.04
N ASN A 568 -1.03 21.38 33.24
CA ASN A 568 -1.80 20.56 32.30
C ASN A 568 -3.30 20.87 32.36
N LEU A 569 -3.82 21.17 33.56
CA LEU A 569 -5.22 21.55 33.73
C LEU A 569 -5.51 22.91 33.07
N GLY A 570 -4.63 23.90 33.26
CA GLY A 570 -4.72 25.21 32.59
C GLY A 570 -4.36 25.18 31.08
N ALA A 571 -3.95 24.02 30.56
CA ALA A 571 -3.75 23.78 29.13
C ALA A 571 -4.97 23.13 28.45
N LEU A 572 -5.99 22.74 29.22
CA LEU A 572 -7.28 22.37 28.65
C LEU A 572 -7.89 23.60 27.97
N THR A 573 -8.62 23.36 26.89
CA THR A 573 -9.42 24.38 26.22
C THR A 573 -10.67 24.69 27.04
N THR A 574 -11.20 25.90 26.89
CA THR A 574 -12.48 26.33 27.50
C THR A 574 -13.62 25.35 27.22
N THR A 575 -13.71 24.81 26.00
CA THR A 575 -14.74 23.82 25.63
C THR A 575 -14.54 22.46 26.32
N GLN A 576 -13.30 22.05 26.61
CA GLN A 576 -13.04 20.85 27.40
C GLN A 576 -13.41 21.05 28.87
N VAL A 577 -13.14 22.23 29.43
CA VAL A 577 -13.51 22.58 30.81
C VAL A 577 -15.03 22.66 30.96
N SER A 578 -15.74 23.25 29.99
CA SER A 578 -17.21 23.28 29.98
C SER A 578 -17.84 21.89 29.89
N GLY A 579 -17.10 20.90 29.39
CA GLY A 579 -17.52 19.50 29.30
C GLY A 579 -17.30 18.69 30.59
N LEU A 580 -16.69 19.26 31.64
CA LEU A 580 -16.48 18.56 32.91
C LEU A 580 -17.83 18.21 33.55
N SER A 581 -17.96 16.97 34.00
CA SER A 581 -19.13 16.56 34.80
C SER A 581 -19.11 17.21 36.18
N THR A 582 -20.28 17.31 36.82
CA THR A 582 -20.40 17.81 38.20
C THR A 582 -19.53 17.02 39.18
N THR A 583 -19.43 15.71 39.00
CA THR A 583 -18.55 14.85 39.82
C THR A 583 -17.07 15.19 39.61
N GLN A 584 -16.65 15.48 38.38
CA GLN A 584 -15.28 15.86 38.08
C GLN A 584 -14.92 17.23 38.65
N ALA A 585 -15.79 18.24 38.43
CA ALA A 585 -15.60 19.59 38.97
C ALA A 585 -15.52 19.59 40.50
N ALA A 586 -16.44 18.89 41.18
CA ALA A 586 -16.44 18.74 42.63
C ALA A 586 -15.21 17.99 43.17
N ASN A 587 -14.52 17.20 42.35
CA ASN A 587 -13.30 16.48 42.77
C ASN A 587 -12.00 17.29 42.62
N LEU A 588 -11.99 18.38 41.83
CA LEU A 588 -10.79 19.20 41.63
C LEU A 588 -10.26 19.76 42.95
N SER A 589 -8.96 19.76 43.16
CA SER A 589 -8.39 20.46 44.33
C SER A 589 -8.54 21.98 44.20
N SER A 590 -8.56 22.69 45.33
CA SER A 590 -8.55 24.16 45.35
C SER A 590 -7.40 24.77 44.53
N THR A 591 -6.22 24.15 44.59
CA THR A 591 -5.05 24.57 43.79
C THR A 591 -5.28 24.41 42.29
N GLN A 592 -5.97 23.34 41.89
CA GLN A 592 -6.33 23.07 40.50
C GLN A 592 -7.40 24.05 39.99
N LEU A 593 -8.45 24.33 40.78
CA LEU A 593 -9.46 25.33 40.43
C LEU A 593 -8.85 26.72 40.22
N ASN A 594 -7.89 27.10 41.06
CA ASN A 594 -7.16 28.37 40.93
C ASN A 594 -6.15 28.40 39.78
N ALA A 595 -5.83 27.25 39.18
CA ALA A 595 -4.93 27.18 38.03
C ALA A 595 -5.66 27.28 36.68
N LEU A 596 -7.00 27.20 36.69
CA LEU A 596 -7.82 27.44 35.50
C LEU A 596 -7.72 28.91 35.09
N GLN A 597 -7.80 29.17 33.77
CA GLN A 597 -7.92 30.53 33.27
C GLN A 597 -9.30 31.08 33.61
N THR A 598 -9.46 32.40 33.70
CA THR A 598 -10.77 33.01 34.00
C THR A 598 -11.82 32.63 32.96
N SER A 599 -11.46 32.52 31.69
CA SER A 599 -12.37 32.03 30.65
C SER A 599 -12.81 30.58 30.85
N ASP A 600 -11.96 29.74 31.46
CA ASP A 600 -12.29 28.34 31.76
C ASP A 600 -13.21 28.25 32.98
N VAL A 601 -12.99 29.10 33.99
CA VAL A 601 -13.87 29.23 35.16
C VAL A 601 -15.25 29.70 34.74
N ALA A 602 -15.33 30.72 33.88
CA ALA A 602 -16.59 31.20 33.28
C ALA A 602 -17.30 30.12 32.45
N ALA A 603 -16.53 29.21 31.82
CA ALA A 603 -17.09 28.16 30.99
C ALA A 603 -17.59 26.94 31.78
N LEU A 604 -17.35 26.86 33.10
CA LEU A 604 -17.90 25.78 33.93
C LEU A 604 -19.42 25.81 33.86
N SER A 605 -20.04 24.63 33.70
CA SER A 605 -21.50 24.59 33.73
C SER A 605 -22.02 25.03 35.11
N THR A 606 -23.16 25.72 35.14
CA THR A 606 -23.86 26.11 36.38
C THR A 606 -24.04 24.97 37.38
N ALA A 607 -24.35 23.76 36.89
CA ALA A 607 -24.45 22.58 37.73
C ALA A 607 -23.09 22.13 38.32
N ALA A 608 -21.99 22.33 37.58
CA ALA A 608 -20.64 22.04 38.06
C ALA A 608 -20.22 23.05 39.15
N VAL A 609 -20.50 24.35 38.96
CA VAL A 609 -20.24 25.38 39.98
C VAL A 609 -21.05 25.10 41.25
N ALA A 610 -22.35 24.80 41.11
CA ALA A 610 -23.21 24.45 42.24
C ALA A 610 -22.75 23.16 42.98
N SER A 611 -22.00 22.28 42.32
CA SER A 611 -21.47 21.05 42.94
C SER A 611 -20.16 21.23 43.73
N LEU A 612 -19.53 22.40 43.66
CA LEU A 612 -18.29 22.69 44.40
C LEU A 612 -18.52 22.66 45.92
N SER A 613 -17.60 22.10 46.68
CA SER A 613 -17.64 22.21 48.15
C SER A 613 -17.39 23.65 48.61
N SER A 614 -17.90 24.00 49.80
CA SER A 614 -17.58 25.28 50.46
C SER A 614 -16.08 25.52 50.58
N THR A 615 -15.27 24.47 50.79
CA THR A 615 -13.80 24.57 50.83
C THR A 615 -13.19 24.96 49.49
N GLN A 616 -13.73 24.46 48.38
CA GLN A 616 -13.27 24.82 47.03
C GLN A 616 -13.63 26.26 46.69
N LEU A 617 -14.88 26.67 46.94
CA LEU A 617 -15.36 28.04 46.75
C LEU A 617 -14.58 29.05 47.59
N ASN A 618 -14.36 28.76 48.87
CA ASN A 618 -13.60 29.63 49.77
C ASN A 618 -12.13 29.76 49.40
N ALA A 619 -11.60 28.80 48.63
CA ALA A 619 -10.23 28.86 48.15
C ALA A 619 -10.09 29.59 46.82
N LEU A 620 -11.20 29.89 46.11
CA LEU A 620 -11.13 30.66 44.86
C LEU A 620 -10.59 32.06 45.11
N THR A 621 -9.71 32.51 44.21
CA THR A 621 -9.24 33.90 44.18
C THR A 621 -10.40 34.84 43.80
N SER A 622 -10.29 36.10 44.20
CA SER A 622 -11.25 37.15 43.80
C SER A 622 -11.42 37.25 42.28
N THR A 623 -10.35 37.01 41.52
CA THR A 623 -10.39 37.01 40.05
C THR A 623 -11.18 35.82 39.49
N ASN A 624 -11.03 34.62 40.08
CA ASN A 624 -11.80 33.45 39.64
C ASN A 624 -13.27 33.56 40.05
N LEU A 625 -13.58 34.15 41.21
CA LEU A 625 -14.96 34.44 41.60
C LEU A 625 -15.63 35.44 40.66
N GLN A 626 -14.94 36.50 40.25
CA GLN A 626 -15.44 37.46 39.27
C GLN A 626 -15.64 36.86 37.87
N ALA A 627 -14.95 35.76 37.56
CA ALA A 627 -15.12 35.07 36.29
C ALA A 627 -16.40 34.21 36.23
N LEU A 628 -17.03 33.88 37.36
CA LEU A 628 -18.28 33.11 37.38
C LEU A 628 -19.44 33.92 36.77
N GLU A 629 -20.29 33.28 35.98
CA GLU A 629 -21.46 33.95 35.42
C GLU A 629 -22.52 34.17 36.51
N THR A 630 -23.42 35.15 36.32
CA THR A 630 -24.49 35.44 37.30
C THR A 630 -25.42 34.26 37.50
N THR A 631 -25.63 33.43 36.48
CA THR A 631 -26.37 32.16 36.60
C THR A 631 -25.67 31.13 37.47
N ASP A 632 -24.33 31.13 37.49
CA ASP A 632 -23.54 30.23 38.33
C ASP A 632 -23.59 30.65 39.78
N ILE A 633 -23.47 31.95 40.03
CA ILE A 633 -23.60 32.56 41.36
C ILE A 633 -25.02 32.31 41.93
N ALA A 634 -26.07 32.51 41.12
CA ALA A 634 -27.45 32.22 41.52
C ALA A 634 -27.72 30.74 41.80
N ALA A 635 -26.89 29.83 41.29
CA ALA A 635 -27.04 28.39 41.54
C ALA A 635 -26.30 27.89 42.79
N LEU A 636 -25.52 28.76 43.45
CA LEU A 636 -24.88 28.42 44.71
C LEU A 636 -25.95 28.15 45.79
N THR A 637 -25.66 27.19 46.67
CA THR A 637 -26.52 26.88 47.83
C THR A 637 -26.25 27.85 48.98
N SER A 638 -27.22 28.01 49.90
CA SER A 638 -27.02 28.84 51.11
C SER A 638 -25.80 28.41 51.93
N THR A 639 -25.46 27.11 51.95
CA THR A 639 -24.25 26.61 52.64
C THR A 639 -22.96 27.05 51.94
N GLN A 640 -22.96 27.11 50.61
CA GLN A 640 -21.81 27.58 49.83
C GLN A 640 -21.63 29.09 50.00
N VAL A 641 -22.71 29.87 49.85
CA VAL A 641 -22.68 31.32 50.01
C VAL A 641 -22.34 31.70 51.44
N GLY A 642 -22.98 31.11 52.44
CA GLY A 642 -22.70 31.37 53.86
C GLY A 642 -21.28 31.03 54.29
N ALA A 643 -20.56 30.19 53.53
CA ALA A 643 -19.15 29.89 53.80
C ALA A 643 -18.19 30.94 53.20
N MET A 644 -18.61 31.72 52.20
CA MET A 644 -17.76 32.72 51.54
C MET A 644 -17.27 33.78 52.53
N THR A 645 -16.03 34.20 52.36
CA THR A 645 -15.46 35.28 53.19
C THR A 645 -16.02 36.66 52.77
N THR A 646 -15.99 37.64 53.67
CA THR A 646 -16.37 39.02 53.36
C THR A 646 -15.49 39.64 52.27
N THR A 647 -14.22 39.25 52.18
CA THR A 647 -13.32 39.64 51.07
C THR A 647 -13.75 39.06 49.73
N GLN A 648 -14.26 37.83 49.72
CA GLN A 648 -14.76 37.21 48.49
C GLN A 648 -16.05 37.87 48.03
N LEU A 649 -17.00 38.14 48.94
CA LEU A 649 -18.25 38.84 48.63
C LEU A 649 -18.00 40.26 48.10
N SER A 650 -17.13 41.03 48.77
CA SER A 650 -16.77 42.40 48.34
C SER A 650 -15.99 42.44 47.02
N SER A 651 -15.54 41.30 46.51
CA SER A 651 -14.90 41.21 45.19
C SER A 651 -15.86 40.83 44.06
N LEU A 652 -17.11 40.48 44.36
CA LEU A 652 -18.12 40.19 43.34
C LEU A 652 -18.56 41.47 42.62
N THR A 653 -18.95 41.33 41.35
CA THR A 653 -19.59 42.41 40.60
C THR A 653 -21.03 42.63 41.08
N MET A 654 -21.59 43.82 40.83
CA MET A 654 -22.97 44.14 41.20
C MET A 654 -23.98 43.12 40.65
N ALA A 655 -23.86 42.75 39.38
CA ALA A 655 -24.75 41.76 38.77
C ALA A 655 -24.63 40.36 39.42
N GLN A 656 -23.45 40.00 39.93
CA GLN A 656 -23.26 38.76 40.69
C GLN A 656 -23.87 38.87 42.10
N VAL A 657 -23.74 40.02 42.77
CA VAL A 657 -24.39 40.27 44.06
C VAL A 657 -25.91 40.22 43.92
N ASP A 658 -26.48 40.88 42.90
CA ASP A 658 -27.92 40.83 42.58
C ASP A 658 -28.40 39.40 42.33
N SER A 659 -27.53 38.53 41.81
CA SER A 659 -27.88 37.13 41.55
C SER A 659 -27.86 36.24 42.80
N LEU A 660 -27.21 36.66 43.90
CA LEU A 660 -27.18 35.94 45.19
C LEU A 660 -28.44 36.13 46.02
N THR A 661 -29.16 37.24 45.84
CA THR A 661 -30.15 37.68 46.81
C THR A 661 -31.46 36.88 46.70
N GLY A 662 -31.85 36.44 45.50
CA GLY A 662 -33.20 35.89 45.26
C GLY A 662 -33.52 34.49 45.83
N THR A 663 -32.54 33.72 46.34
CA THR A 663 -32.79 32.35 46.85
C THR A 663 -31.87 31.93 48.01
N GLN A 664 -30.67 32.50 48.11
CA GLN A 664 -29.67 32.15 49.13
C GLN A 664 -29.82 32.98 50.41
N SER A 665 -29.31 32.47 51.53
CA SER A 665 -29.26 33.20 52.81
C SER A 665 -27.86 33.75 53.04
N LEU A 666 -27.75 35.03 53.41
CA LEU A 666 -26.50 35.68 53.80
C LEU A 666 -26.39 35.78 55.31
N ASN A 667 -25.17 35.65 55.85
CA ASN A 667 -24.93 35.89 57.27
C ASN A 667 -24.73 37.39 57.61
N ALA A 668 -24.79 37.76 58.89
CA ALA A 668 -24.66 39.16 59.33
C ALA A 668 -23.40 39.86 58.77
N ALA A 669 -22.23 39.23 58.89
CA ALA A 669 -20.97 39.80 58.42
C ALA A 669 -20.93 39.96 56.89
N GLN A 670 -21.55 39.02 56.16
CA GLN A 670 -21.69 39.08 54.71
C GLN A 670 -22.64 40.19 54.26
N VAL A 671 -23.77 40.35 54.95
CA VAL A 671 -24.72 41.44 54.72
C VAL A 671 -24.03 42.77 54.98
N VAL A 672 -23.33 42.94 56.09
CA VAL A 672 -22.57 44.18 56.36
C VAL A 672 -21.48 44.44 55.33
N ALA A 673 -20.77 43.41 54.85
CA ALA A 673 -19.75 43.56 53.81
C ALA A 673 -20.32 44.09 52.48
N LEU A 674 -21.61 43.81 52.18
CA LEU A 674 -22.31 44.34 50.99
C LEU A 674 -22.94 45.71 51.26
N LEU A 675 -23.27 46.04 52.51
CA LEU A 675 -23.97 47.27 52.90
C LEU A 675 -23.02 48.43 53.29
N SER A 676 -21.76 48.15 53.62
CA SER A 676 -20.83 49.15 54.18
C SER A 676 -20.11 49.97 53.10
N VAL A 677 -20.91 50.66 52.30
CA VAL A 677 -20.46 51.52 51.21
C VAL A 677 -21.24 52.83 51.25
N ALA A 678 -20.52 53.95 51.11
CA ALA A 678 -21.14 55.26 50.88
C ALA A 678 -20.55 55.84 49.60
N THR A 679 -21.36 56.64 48.92
CA THR A 679 -21.04 57.15 47.59
C THR A 679 -20.71 58.62 47.68
N PRO A 680 -19.57 59.05 47.13
CA PRO A 680 -19.47 60.43 46.63
C PRO A 680 -19.26 60.51 45.11
N LEU A 681 -19.61 61.66 44.54
CA LEU A 681 -19.25 62.06 43.18
C LEU A 681 -17.78 62.45 43.09
N VAL A 682 -17.09 61.83 42.14
CA VAL A 682 -15.68 62.02 41.84
C VAL A 682 -15.54 62.53 40.40
N LEU A 683 -14.80 63.63 40.25
CA LEU A 683 -14.43 64.21 38.97
C LEU A 683 -13.09 63.65 38.51
N ASP A 684 -13.04 63.16 37.27
CA ASP A 684 -11.80 62.88 36.54
C ASP A 684 -11.18 64.21 36.07
N LEU A 685 -10.14 64.69 36.76
CA LEU A 685 -9.57 66.02 36.52
C LEU A 685 -8.39 66.02 35.52
N ASN A 686 -7.82 64.85 35.23
CA ASN A 686 -6.64 64.70 34.36
C ASN A 686 -6.97 63.99 33.02
N GLY A 687 -8.17 63.44 32.87
CA GLY A 687 -8.68 62.79 31.67
C GLY A 687 -8.24 61.34 31.50
N ASP A 688 -7.79 60.63 32.54
CA ASP A 688 -7.47 59.19 32.49
C ASP A 688 -8.57 58.28 33.07
N GLY A 689 -9.70 58.88 33.45
CA GLY A 689 -10.83 58.20 34.08
C GLY A 689 -10.75 58.28 35.60
N VAL A 690 -11.87 58.00 36.28
CA VAL A 690 -11.91 58.05 37.74
C VAL A 690 -11.10 56.90 38.35
N HIS A 691 -10.14 57.25 39.20
CA HIS A 691 -9.31 56.31 39.94
C HIS A 691 -9.48 56.48 41.46
N THR A 692 -9.26 55.39 42.19
CA THR A 692 -9.51 55.29 43.63
C THR A 692 -8.33 54.61 44.33
N ARG A 693 -8.43 54.43 45.65
CA ARG A 693 -7.47 53.75 46.51
C ARG A 693 -8.24 52.82 47.43
N GLY A 694 -7.80 51.57 47.50
CA GLY A 694 -8.44 50.58 48.36
C GLY A 694 -8.34 50.92 49.83
N ILE A 695 -9.23 50.34 50.63
CA ILE A 695 -9.36 50.63 52.07
C ILE A 695 -8.06 50.47 52.87
N GLY A 696 -7.16 49.56 52.48
CA GLY A 696 -5.86 49.35 53.13
C GLY A 696 -4.87 50.50 52.92
N ALA A 697 -5.10 51.33 51.90
CA ALA A 697 -4.35 52.53 51.59
C ALA A 697 -5.22 53.79 51.71
N GLY A 698 -6.45 53.65 52.20
CA GLY A 698 -7.42 54.72 52.33
C GLY A 698 -7.16 55.65 53.51
N VAL A 699 -8.17 56.45 53.86
CA VAL A 699 -8.04 57.50 54.89
C VAL A 699 -9.07 57.33 56.01
N LYS A 700 -8.97 58.16 57.05
CA LYS A 700 -9.97 58.26 58.11
C LYS A 700 -10.91 59.42 57.83
N PHE A 701 -12.11 59.11 57.36
CA PHE A 701 -13.13 60.11 57.03
C PHE A 701 -14.52 59.62 57.44
N ASP A 702 -15.40 60.56 57.80
CA ASP A 702 -16.79 60.29 58.17
C ASP A 702 -17.69 60.33 56.92
N LEU A 703 -17.49 59.35 56.03
CA LEU A 703 -18.09 59.36 54.70
C LEU A 703 -19.63 59.22 54.71
N ASP A 704 -20.19 58.66 55.77
CA ASP A 704 -21.64 58.46 55.95
C ASP A 704 -22.29 59.52 56.85
N ALA A 705 -21.53 60.52 57.30
CA ALA A 705 -21.96 61.61 58.17
C ALA A 705 -22.60 61.13 59.49
N THR A 706 -22.01 60.09 60.09
CA THR A 706 -22.48 59.49 61.35
C THR A 706 -21.95 60.21 62.59
N GLY A 707 -21.02 61.14 62.41
CA GLY A 707 -20.24 61.78 63.47
C GLY A 707 -18.99 60.99 63.87
N HIS A 708 -18.65 59.91 63.15
CA HIS A 708 -17.56 59.00 63.46
C HIS A 708 -16.73 58.63 62.23
N ALA A 709 -15.49 59.14 62.17
CA ALA A 709 -14.57 58.82 61.09
C ALA A 709 -14.20 57.32 61.05
N SER A 710 -14.53 56.67 59.94
CA SER A 710 -14.21 55.27 59.66
C SER A 710 -13.02 55.16 58.71
N ASN A 711 -12.41 53.98 58.63
CA ASN A 711 -11.39 53.77 57.59
C ASN A 711 -12.13 53.57 56.27
N VAL A 712 -11.89 54.43 55.29
CA VAL A 712 -12.60 54.41 54.01
C VAL A 712 -11.63 54.23 52.86
N GLY A 713 -12.04 53.51 51.82
CA GLY A 713 -11.41 53.66 50.51
C GLY A 713 -11.50 55.12 50.07
N TRP A 714 -10.62 55.55 49.16
CA TRP A 714 -10.48 56.97 48.85
C TRP A 714 -10.35 57.23 47.36
N VAL A 715 -10.50 58.49 46.95
CA VAL A 715 -10.20 58.94 45.58
C VAL A 715 -8.69 58.99 45.32
N SER A 716 -8.27 58.89 44.06
CA SER A 716 -6.87 59.10 43.68
C SER A 716 -6.41 60.53 43.95
N ALA A 717 -5.08 60.74 44.02
CA ALA A 717 -4.52 62.08 44.21
C ALA A 717 -4.69 63.02 43.00
N GLN A 718 -5.08 62.47 41.85
CA GLN A 718 -5.25 63.22 40.59
C GLN A 718 -6.70 63.62 40.32
N ASP A 719 -7.65 62.97 41.00
CA ASP A 719 -9.09 63.22 40.89
C ASP A 719 -9.58 64.04 42.09
N GLY A 720 -10.85 64.44 42.09
CA GLY A 720 -11.41 65.22 43.19
C GLY A 720 -12.87 64.93 43.48
N PHE A 721 -13.29 65.10 44.72
CA PHE A 721 -14.71 65.01 45.08
C PHE A 721 -15.46 66.28 44.68
N LEU A 722 -16.70 66.14 44.20
CA LEU A 722 -17.61 67.27 44.11
C LEU A 722 -18.19 67.56 45.50
N THR A 723 -18.10 68.80 45.96
CA THR A 723 -18.46 69.17 47.33
C THR A 723 -19.28 70.47 47.40
N LEU A 724 -20.04 70.60 48.47
CA LEU A 724 -20.74 71.82 48.87
C LEU A 724 -20.66 71.94 50.39
N ASP A 725 -19.99 72.98 50.87
CA ASP A 725 -19.93 73.31 52.29
C ASP A 725 -21.33 73.76 52.74
N ARG A 726 -22.03 72.91 53.48
CA ARG A 726 -23.46 73.12 53.80
C ARG A 726 -23.66 73.84 55.12
N ASN A 727 -22.64 73.87 55.97
CA ASN A 727 -22.68 74.49 57.28
C ASN A 727 -21.92 75.85 57.32
N ASP A 728 -21.33 76.26 56.19
CA ASP A 728 -20.56 77.48 55.98
C ASP A 728 -19.33 77.60 56.91
N ASP A 729 -18.68 76.47 57.28
CA ASP A 729 -17.49 76.46 58.15
C ASP A 729 -16.14 76.54 57.40
N GLY A 730 -16.19 76.48 56.06
CA GLY A 730 -15.04 76.58 55.16
C GLY A 730 -14.28 75.27 54.96
N LYS A 731 -14.80 74.13 55.41
CA LYS A 731 -14.19 72.80 55.27
C LYS A 731 -15.18 71.81 54.67
N VAL A 732 -14.64 70.64 54.33
CA VAL A 732 -15.41 69.43 54.02
C VAL A 732 -15.05 68.42 55.11
N ASN A 733 -15.91 68.28 56.11
CA ASN A 733 -15.60 67.57 57.35
C ASN A 733 -16.26 66.18 57.47
N ASP A 734 -17.35 65.95 56.72
CA ASP A 734 -18.05 64.67 56.62
C ASP A 734 -18.73 64.50 55.25
N GLY A 735 -19.34 63.34 55.04
CA GLY A 735 -20.01 62.99 53.78
C GLY A 735 -21.23 63.83 53.43
N SER A 736 -21.83 64.57 54.36
CA SER A 736 -22.99 65.43 54.08
C SER A 736 -22.63 66.63 53.19
N GLU A 737 -21.34 66.97 53.16
CA GLU A 737 -20.73 68.04 52.35
C GLU A 737 -20.12 67.52 51.04
N LEU A 738 -20.06 66.20 50.85
CA LEU A 738 -19.82 65.56 49.56
C LEU A 738 -21.15 65.36 48.84
N PHE A 739 -21.16 65.40 47.51
CA PHE A 739 -22.33 64.97 46.74
C PHE A 739 -22.38 63.47 46.70
N GLY A 740 -23.38 62.87 47.33
CA GLY A 740 -23.35 61.44 47.59
C GLY A 740 -24.54 60.93 48.37
N SER A 741 -24.50 59.65 48.74
CA SER A 741 -25.56 59.03 49.55
C SER A 741 -25.72 59.68 50.95
N ALA A 742 -24.71 60.39 51.44
CA ALA A 742 -24.74 61.10 52.72
C ALA A 742 -25.38 62.50 52.62
N THR A 743 -25.60 63.03 51.40
CA THR A 743 -26.22 64.34 51.20
C THR A 743 -27.69 64.34 51.61
N VAL A 744 -28.16 65.38 52.30
CA VAL A 744 -29.59 65.59 52.58
C VAL A 744 -30.20 66.50 51.50
N LEU A 745 -31.24 66.01 50.83
CA LEU A 745 -32.00 66.73 49.81
C LEU A 745 -32.87 67.83 50.44
N SER A 746 -33.34 68.78 49.62
CA SER A 746 -34.28 69.85 50.00
C SER A 746 -35.58 69.34 50.64
N THR A 747 -35.95 68.09 50.37
CA THR A 747 -37.08 67.36 50.96
C THR A 747 -36.84 66.92 52.41
N GLY A 748 -35.61 67.04 52.92
CA GLY A 748 -35.20 66.55 54.24
C GLY A 748 -34.85 65.06 54.29
N THR A 749 -34.82 64.38 53.15
CA THR A 749 -34.40 62.97 53.04
C THR A 749 -32.97 62.88 52.50
N MET A 750 -32.23 61.84 52.86
CA MET A 750 -30.90 61.60 52.26
C MET A 750 -31.04 61.24 50.77
N ALA A 751 -30.07 61.63 49.96
CA ALA A 751 -29.96 61.29 48.56
C ALA A 751 -29.66 59.79 48.38
N GLN A 752 -30.15 59.25 47.28
CA GLN A 752 -29.90 57.90 46.79
C GLN A 752 -28.44 57.70 46.42
N ASP A 753 -27.94 58.66 45.66
CA ASP A 753 -26.64 58.69 45.06
C ASP A 753 -26.28 60.18 44.87
N GLY A 754 -25.03 60.45 44.53
CA GLY A 754 -24.53 61.79 44.32
C GLY A 754 -25.13 62.50 43.11
N PHE A 755 -25.60 61.80 42.08
CA PHE A 755 -26.32 62.44 40.96
C PHE A 755 -27.73 62.88 41.34
N GLN A 756 -28.44 62.14 42.20
CA GLN A 756 -29.69 62.59 42.78
C GLN A 756 -29.47 63.78 43.70
N ALA A 757 -28.40 63.75 44.51
CA ALA A 757 -27.99 64.88 45.35
C ALA A 757 -27.74 66.13 44.50
N LEU A 758 -27.08 65.96 43.35
CA LEU A 758 -26.75 67.06 42.45
C LEU A 758 -27.99 67.58 41.70
N ARG A 759 -28.93 66.69 41.34
CA ARG A 759 -30.21 67.04 40.68
C ARG A 759 -31.12 67.90 41.56
N ASP A 760 -30.98 67.84 42.88
CA ASP A 760 -31.69 68.73 43.81
C ASP A 760 -31.29 70.21 43.65
N LEU A 761 -30.15 70.47 42.98
CA LEU A 761 -29.67 71.82 42.67
C LEU A 761 -30.06 72.31 41.27
N ASP A 762 -30.64 71.47 40.41
CA ASP A 762 -31.11 71.85 39.08
C ASP A 762 -32.43 72.60 39.19
N THR A 763 -32.32 73.92 39.35
CA THR A 763 -33.47 74.77 39.62
C THR A 763 -34.31 75.06 38.39
N ASN A 764 -33.73 74.90 37.19
CA ASN A 764 -34.38 75.21 35.92
C ASN A 764 -34.90 73.93 35.20
N GLY A 765 -34.48 72.75 35.64
CA GLY A 765 -34.89 71.44 35.15
C GLY A 765 -34.33 71.10 33.76
N ASP A 766 -33.21 71.70 33.35
CA ASP A 766 -32.60 71.48 32.03
C ASP A 766 -31.67 70.25 31.97
N GLY A 767 -31.45 69.59 33.11
CA GLY A 767 -30.60 68.40 33.23
C GLY A 767 -29.12 68.72 33.30
N LEU A 768 -28.74 69.99 33.48
CA LEU A 768 -27.37 70.44 33.65
C LEU A 768 -27.27 71.26 34.94
N ILE A 769 -26.15 71.12 35.65
CA ILE A 769 -25.76 72.06 36.70
C ILE A 769 -24.76 73.04 36.09
N ASN A 770 -25.19 74.28 35.90
CA ASN A 770 -24.39 75.34 35.28
C ASN A 770 -24.65 76.70 35.93
N ALA A 771 -24.05 77.78 35.41
CA ALA A 771 -24.20 79.13 35.96
C ALA A 771 -25.64 79.68 36.01
N SER A 772 -26.62 78.99 35.40
CA SER A 772 -28.05 79.29 35.50
C SER A 772 -28.69 78.80 36.80
N ASP A 773 -28.00 77.93 37.55
CA ASP A 773 -28.45 77.38 38.82
C ASP A 773 -27.90 78.19 40.00
N ALA A 774 -28.76 78.43 40.98
CA ALA A 774 -28.46 79.33 42.09
C ALA A 774 -27.24 78.88 42.90
N GLN A 775 -27.07 77.58 43.12
CA GLN A 775 -25.98 77.01 43.92
C GLN A 775 -24.72 76.68 43.11
N PHE A 776 -24.67 76.92 41.79
CA PHE A 776 -23.50 76.56 40.98
C PHE A 776 -22.20 77.25 41.44
N ALA A 777 -22.30 78.51 41.89
CA ALA A 777 -21.16 79.27 42.36
C ALA A 777 -20.61 78.80 43.72
N ASP A 778 -21.42 78.05 44.47
CA ASP A 778 -21.07 77.57 45.81
C ASP A 778 -20.42 76.18 45.78
N LEU A 779 -20.54 75.47 44.64
CA LEU A 779 -19.91 74.18 44.42
C LEU A 779 -18.39 74.28 44.37
N LYS A 780 -17.74 73.30 44.98
CA LYS A 780 -16.29 73.16 45.00
C LYS A 780 -15.86 71.76 44.56
N VAL A 781 -14.59 71.66 44.19
CA VAL A 781 -13.89 70.40 43.99
C VAL A 781 -12.86 70.27 45.12
N TRP A 782 -12.91 69.16 45.85
CA TRP A 782 -11.90 68.82 46.84
C TRP A 782 -10.90 67.83 46.26
N THR A 783 -9.66 68.26 46.07
CA THR A 783 -8.54 67.42 45.65
C THR A 783 -7.61 67.15 46.82
N ASP A 784 -7.77 66.00 47.47
CA ASP A 784 -6.90 65.57 48.58
C ASP A 784 -5.55 65.07 48.03
N THR A 785 -4.64 66.03 47.80
CA THR A 785 -3.35 65.79 47.14
C THR A 785 -2.30 65.18 48.06
N ASN A 786 -2.51 65.20 49.37
CA ASN A 786 -1.63 64.56 50.35
C ASN A 786 -2.17 63.19 50.85
N GLN A 787 -3.44 62.88 50.54
CA GLN A 787 -4.19 61.66 50.90
C GLN A 787 -4.31 61.45 52.41
N ASP A 788 -4.57 62.50 53.19
CA ASP A 788 -4.76 62.41 54.63
C ASP A 788 -6.24 62.41 55.08
N GLY A 789 -7.16 62.67 54.15
CA GLY A 789 -8.61 62.73 54.41
C GLY A 789 -9.07 63.99 55.14
N VAL A 790 -8.24 65.04 55.23
CA VAL A 790 -8.57 66.29 55.91
C VAL A 790 -8.66 67.42 54.90
N SER A 791 -9.85 68.00 54.73
CA SER A 791 -10.02 69.13 53.81
C SER A 791 -9.30 70.39 54.31
N GLU A 792 -8.27 70.79 53.56
CA GLU A 792 -7.53 72.04 53.77
C GLU A 792 -7.94 73.12 52.76
N THR A 793 -7.80 74.40 53.13
CA THR A 793 -8.20 75.53 52.26
C THR A 793 -7.46 75.54 50.92
N THR A 794 -6.26 74.97 50.84
CA THR A 794 -5.48 74.85 49.60
C THR A 794 -5.93 73.73 48.67
N GLU A 795 -6.77 72.82 49.16
CA GLU A 795 -7.27 71.66 48.43
C GLU A 795 -8.71 71.83 47.93
N LEU A 796 -9.37 72.92 48.34
CA LEU A 796 -10.71 73.27 47.90
C LEU A 796 -10.65 74.30 46.77
N HIS A 797 -11.15 73.92 45.60
CA HIS A 797 -11.18 74.76 44.41
C HIS A 797 -12.61 75.08 44.03
N THR A 798 -12.91 76.31 43.60
CA THR A 798 -14.23 76.58 42.99
C THR A 798 -14.32 75.88 41.64
N LEU A 799 -15.52 75.55 41.16
CA LEU A 799 -15.70 74.99 39.81
C LEU A 799 -15.02 75.85 38.73
N THR A 800 -15.04 77.18 38.89
CA THR A 800 -14.38 78.10 37.95
C THR A 800 -12.85 78.01 38.01
N ASP A 801 -12.26 77.78 39.18
CA ASP A 801 -10.80 77.64 39.34
C ASP A 801 -10.27 76.40 38.61
N VAL A 802 -11.04 75.32 38.60
CA VAL A 802 -10.74 74.09 37.84
C VAL A 802 -11.34 74.09 36.43
N GLY A 803 -11.90 75.23 36.00
CA GLY A 803 -12.37 75.45 34.64
C GLY A 803 -13.67 74.74 34.26
N ILE A 804 -14.44 74.21 35.21
CA ILE A 804 -15.70 73.50 34.97
C ILE A 804 -16.81 74.51 34.69
N THR A 805 -17.54 74.32 33.60
CA THR A 805 -18.60 75.23 33.12
C THR A 805 -20.00 74.65 33.23
N GLN A 806 -20.12 73.33 33.13
CA GLN A 806 -21.38 72.61 33.27
C GLN A 806 -21.11 71.17 33.70
N ILE A 807 -22.03 70.61 34.49
CA ILE A 807 -22.06 69.20 34.88
C ILE A 807 -23.35 68.59 34.35
N SER A 808 -23.26 67.45 33.66
CA SER A 808 -24.42 66.72 33.16
C SER A 808 -25.04 65.86 34.26
N LEU A 809 -26.38 65.87 34.35
CA LEU A 809 -27.15 65.00 35.25
C LEU A 809 -27.64 63.72 34.55
N ASP A 810 -27.33 63.56 33.27
CA ASP A 810 -27.58 62.34 32.48
C ASP A 810 -26.58 61.25 32.87
N ALA A 811 -26.81 60.65 34.04
CA ALA A 811 -26.01 59.56 34.56
C ALA A 811 -26.52 58.22 34.03
N HIS A 812 -25.60 57.35 33.65
CA HIS A 812 -25.89 55.99 33.23
C HIS A 812 -25.12 55.00 34.10
N HIS A 813 -25.66 53.79 34.22
CA HIS A 813 -25.03 52.75 35.03
C HIS A 813 -23.76 52.22 34.37
N ILE A 814 -22.69 52.19 35.14
CA ILE A 814 -21.46 51.49 34.82
C ILE A 814 -21.13 50.52 35.96
N SER A 815 -20.12 49.68 35.78
CA SER A 815 -19.69 48.77 36.83
C SER A 815 -18.20 48.51 36.70
N VAL A 816 -17.41 49.43 37.30
CA VAL A 816 -15.96 49.34 37.31
C VAL A 816 -15.50 49.15 38.75
N MET A 817 -14.78 48.07 39.00
CA MET A 817 -14.15 47.82 40.30
C MET A 817 -12.72 48.37 40.26
N ASP A 818 -12.44 49.37 41.08
CA ASP A 818 -11.09 49.94 41.18
C ASP A 818 -10.57 49.85 42.61
N GLN A 819 -9.50 49.08 42.80
CA GLN A 819 -8.83 48.85 44.09
C GLN A 819 -9.75 48.48 45.28
N GLY A 820 -10.92 47.89 45.02
CA GLY A 820 -11.89 47.52 46.05
C GLY A 820 -13.04 48.52 46.23
N ASN A 821 -13.00 49.68 45.58
CA ASN A 821 -14.11 50.61 45.48
C ASN A 821 -14.87 50.42 44.16
N TRP A 822 -16.18 50.64 44.18
CA TRP A 822 -17.03 50.40 43.02
C TRP A 822 -17.45 51.73 42.39
N ILE A 823 -17.27 51.87 41.09
CA ILE A 823 -17.70 53.03 40.31
C ILE A 823 -18.97 52.62 39.55
N GLY A 824 -20.10 53.20 39.94
CA GLY A 824 -21.42 52.63 39.64
C GLY A 824 -22.35 53.48 38.77
N LEU A 825 -22.14 54.79 38.74
CA LEU A 825 -22.83 55.71 37.85
C LEU A 825 -21.81 56.61 37.19
N GLU A 826 -21.97 56.88 35.91
CA GLU A 826 -21.12 57.82 35.18
C GLU A 826 -21.97 58.83 34.42
N SER A 827 -21.56 60.09 34.50
CA SER A 827 -21.97 61.15 33.59
C SER A 827 -20.71 61.93 33.20
N THR A 828 -20.88 63.18 32.79
CA THR A 828 -19.78 64.00 32.32
C THR A 828 -19.84 65.42 32.85
N PHE A 829 -18.70 66.09 32.90
CA PHE A 829 -18.63 67.54 33.05
C PHE A 829 -17.85 68.15 31.89
N THR A 830 -18.12 69.42 31.59
CA THR A 830 -17.48 70.15 30.49
C THR A 830 -16.66 71.32 31.04
N THR A 831 -15.41 71.41 30.58
CA THR A 831 -14.50 72.49 30.94
C THR A 831 -14.56 73.66 29.95
N ALA A 832 -14.04 74.82 30.33
CA ALA A 832 -14.12 76.07 29.56
C ALA A 832 -13.39 76.01 28.20
N ASP A 833 -12.48 75.05 28.03
CA ASP A 833 -11.80 74.75 26.76
C ASP A 833 -12.60 73.79 25.85
N GLY A 834 -13.76 73.31 26.30
CA GLY A 834 -14.68 72.47 25.57
C GLY A 834 -14.41 70.97 25.68
N HIS A 835 -13.45 70.53 26.50
CA HIS A 835 -13.26 69.11 26.78
C HIS A 835 -14.36 68.56 27.70
N ILE A 836 -14.64 67.27 27.52
CA ILE A 836 -15.63 66.52 28.28
C ILE A 836 -14.88 65.46 29.06
N HIS A 837 -15.09 65.44 30.37
CA HIS A 837 -14.42 64.57 31.32
C HIS A 837 -15.43 63.69 32.07
N ALA A 838 -14.97 62.57 32.62
CA ALA A 838 -15.83 61.67 33.39
C ALA A 838 -16.20 62.29 34.74
N LEU A 839 -17.44 62.09 35.14
CA LEU A 839 -17.93 62.32 36.50
C LEU A 839 -18.54 61.00 36.95
N ALA A 840 -18.07 60.43 38.04
CA ALA A 840 -18.57 59.15 38.49
C ALA A 840 -19.02 59.17 39.93
N ASP A 841 -20.05 58.39 40.22
CA ASP A 841 -20.48 58.10 41.58
C ASP A 841 -19.78 56.83 42.06
N VAL A 842 -19.02 56.95 43.15
CA VAL A 842 -18.09 55.92 43.60
C VAL A 842 -18.50 55.41 44.98
N TRP A 843 -18.91 54.16 45.07
CA TRP A 843 -19.12 53.45 46.33
C TRP A 843 -17.76 53.08 46.93
N LEU A 844 -17.28 53.92 47.84
CA LEU A 844 -16.05 53.71 48.58
C LEU A 844 -16.30 52.73 49.73
N GLN A 845 -15.37 51.78 49.94
CA GLN A 845 -15.49 50.81 51.03
C GLN A 845 -15.37 51.49 52.39
N ILE A 846 -16.17 51.08 53.37
CA ILE A 846 -16.09 51.54 54.76
C ILE A 846 -15.83 50.36 55.70
N ASN A 847 -14.84 50.47 56.60
CA ASN A 847 -14.55 49.43 57.59
C ASN A 847 -15.38 49.65 58.86
N GLN A 848 -16.42 48.83 59.06
CA GLN A 848 -17.23 48.85 60.28
C GLN A 848 -16.70 47.86 61.34
N GLY A 849 -16.81 48.24 62.61
CA GLY A 849 -16.26 47.49 63.76
C GLY A 849 -16.91 46.12 64.03
N GLN A 850 -16.50 45.47 65.13
CA GLN A 850 -16.77 44.04 65.39
C GLN A 850 -18.20 43.66 65.84
N ASN A 851 -19.08 44.62 66.13
CA ASN A 851 -20.52 44.37 66.33
C ASN A 851 -21.26 44.82 65.07
N GLN A 852 -22.01 43.92 64.44
CA GLN A 852 -22.68 44.24 63.18
C GLN A 852 -24.00 44.96 63.47
N ASN A 853 -24.08 46.24 63.14
CA ASN A 853 -25.35 46.96 63.07
C ASN A 853 -25.76 47.05 61.60
N ILE A 854 -26.73 46.23 61.22
CA ILE A 854 -27.28 46.15 59.88
C ILE A 854 -28.48 47.09 59.83
N ASP A 855 -28.35 48.23 59.17
CA ASP A 855 -29.48 49.13 58.93
C ASP A 855 -30.03 48.95 57.51
N LEU A 856 -31.18 48.30 57.42
CA LEU A 856 -31.90 48.05 56.17
C LEU A 856 -32.90 49.15 55.82
N THR A 857 -33.15 50.09 56.73
CA THR A 857 -34.06 51.23 56.44
C THR A 857 -33.50 52.11 55.32
N ALA A 858 -32.18 52.11 55.15
CA ALA A 858 -31.46 52.82 54.09
C ALA A 858 -31.67 52.23 52.67
N VAL A 859 -32.15 50.98 52.55
CA VAL A 859 -32.38 50.31 51.26
C VAL A 859 -33.46 51.04 50.43
N ASN A 860 -34.36 51.76 51.09
CA ASN A 860 -35.37 52.62 50.48
C ASN A 860 -34.81 53.76 49.63
N ALA A 861 -33.60 54.22 49.93
CA ALA A 861 -32.99 55.28 49.16
C ALA A 861 -32.39 54.76 47.84
N GLY A 862 -32.39 53.45 47.55
CA GLY A 862 -31.68 52.85 46.39
C GLY A 862 -30.16 53.07 46.39
N LYS A 863 -29.63 53.33 47.58
CA LYS A 863 -28.21 53.35 47.92
C LYS A 863 -27.50 52.00 47.71
N LEU A 864 -28.27 50.93 47.55
CA LEU A 864 -27.79 49.55 47.56
C LEU A 864 -28.38 48.79 46.38
N PRO A 865 -27.54 48.10 45.58
CA PRO A 865 -27.97 47.13 44.60
C PRO A 865 -28.24 45.79 45.30
N LEU A 866 -29.27 45.82 46.15
CA LEU A 866 -29.77 44.64 46.83
C LEU A 866 -31.27 44.63 46.56
N GLU A 867 -31.68 43.95 45.50
CA GLU A 867 -33.08 43.62 45.28
C GLU A 867 -33.32 42.17 45.68
N GLY A 868 -34.41 41.93 46.41
CA GLY A 868 -34.85 40.58 46.76
C GLY A 868 -33.87 39.77 47.59
N MET A 869 -33.41 40.28 48.75
CA MET A 869 -32.66 39.54 49.79
C MET A 869 -33.60 39.14 50.95
N PRO A 870 -34.48 38.14 50.80
CA PRO A 870 -35.57 37.90 51.73
C PRO A 870 -35.13 37.11 52.97
N LYS A 871 -33.86 36.71 53.10
CA LYS A 871 -33.35 35.88 54.20
C LYS A 871 -32.04 36.45 54.75
N ILE A 872 -32.01 36.76 56.04
CA ILE A 872 -30.82 37.19 56.78
C ILE A 872 -30.60 36.24 57.97
N ASP A 873 -29.37 35.77 58.12
CA ASP A 873 -28.96 34.92 59.24
C ASP A 873 -27.94 35.65 60.13
N LEU A 874 -28.33 35.97 61.35
CA LEU A 874 -27.48 36.61 62.36
C LEU A 874 -26.72 35.58 63.21
N SER A 875 -26.99 34.28 63.01
CA SER A 875 -26.35 33.23 63.80
C SER A 875 -24.87 33.05 63.43
N GLY A 876 -24.04 32.67 64.41
CA GLY A 876 -22.69 32.16 64.15
C GLY A 876 -21.53 33.11 64.40
N ASN A 877 -21.76 34.30 64.96
CA ASN A 877 -20.68 35.25 65.32
C ASN A 877 -19.97 34.93 66.67
N GLY A 878 -20.35 33.87 67.38
CA GLY A 878 -19.76 33.52 68.68
C GLY A 878 -20.43 34.14 69.90
N GLY A 879 -21.68 34.63 69.76
CA GLY A 879 -22.48 35.19 70.85
C GLY A 879 -22.29 36.70 71.03
N HIS A 880 -21.83 37.39 69.98
CA HIS A 880 -21.89 38.85 69.90
C HIS A 880 -23.31 39.26 69.50
N GLY A 881 -23.83 40.36 70.05
CA GLY A 881 -25.21 40.79 69.74
C GLY A 881 -25.24 41.61 68.47
N ASP A 882 -25.62 41.00 67.36
CA ASP A 882 -25.83 41.71 66.10
C ASP A 882 -27.23 42.36 66.12
N THR A 883 -27.36 43.51 65.47
CA THR A 883 -28.65 44.21 65.38
C THR A 883 -29.02 44.41 63.92
N VAL A 884 -30.24 44.03 63.54
CA VAL A 884 -30.85 44.41 62.26
C VAL A 884 -31.94 45.44 62.52
N THR A 885 -31.83 46.61 61.91
CA THR A 885 -32.87 47.64 61.91
C THR A 885 -33.57 47.67 60.55
N LEU A 886 -34.91 47.65 60.53
CA LEU A 886 -35.67 47.66 59.27
C LEU A 886 -37.07 48.32 59.41
N ASP A 887 -37.68 48.62 58.26
CA ASP A 887 -39.04 49.14 58.14
C ASP A 887 -39.89 48.32 57.15
N VAL A 888 -41.18 48.64 57.00
CA VAL A 888 -42.09 47.92 56.07
C VAL A 888 -41.61 47.95 54.63
N ARG A 889 -40.96 49.02 54.20
CA ARG A 889 -40.52 49.19 52.82
C ARG A 889 -39.22 48.45 52.54
N ALA A 890 -38.36 48.28 53.54
CA ALA A 890 -37.23 47.35 53.47
C ALA A 890 -37.74 45.92 53.19
N VAL A 891 -38.84 45.51 53.83
CA VAL A 891 -39.50 44.22 53.54
C VAL A 891 -40.16 44.23 52.16
N GLU A 892 -40.78 45.33 51.72
CA GLU A 892 -41.34 45.45 50.37
C GLU A 892 -40.28 45.29 49.28
N LYS A 893 -39.10 45.87 49.48
CA LYS A 893 -38.00 45.93 48.49
C LYS A 893 -37.08 44.71 48.53
N LEU A 894 -36.79 44.18 49.72
CA LEU A 894 -35.90 43.02 49.90
C LEU A 894 -36.66 41.70 50.04
N GLY A 895 -37.94 41.75 50.40
CA GLY A 895 -38.74 40.55 50.57
C GLY A 895 -39.06 39.88 49.23
N GLN A 896 -39.54 38.65 49.33
CA GLN A 896 -39.92 37.83 48.19
C GLN A 896 -41.36 37.39 48.33
N VAL A 897 -42.10 37.41 47.23
CA VAL A 897 -43.48 36.91 47.21
C VAL A 897 -43.47 35.41 47.55
N ASP A 898 -44.23 35.03 48.58
CA ASP A 898 -44.44 33.66 49.02
C ASP A 898 -43.16 32.86 49.34
N LEU A 899 -42.19 33.52 50.00
CA LEU A 899 -40.95 32.89 50.51
C LEU A 899 -41.23 31.59 51.31
N VAL A 900 -42.35 31.57 52.03
CA VAL A 900 -42.93 30.50 52.82
C VAL A 900 -44.44 30.52 52.62
N VAL A 901 -44.99 29.47 52.03
CA VAL A 901 -46.45 29.32 51.88
C VAL A 901 -47.06 29.00 53.23
N ASN A 902 -47.69 30.00 53.87
CA ASN A 902 -48.34 29.86 55.17
C ASN A 902 -49.85 30.20 55.15
N ASP A 903 -50.36 30.65 54.00
CA ASP A 903 -51.77 31.04 53.80
C ASP A 903 -52.54 29.96 53.01
N GLN A 904 -53.83 29.79 53.32
CA GLN A 904 -54.79 29.01 52.50
C GLN A 904 -55.66 29.95 51.64
N THR A 905 -55.33 31.24 51.57
CA THR A 905 -56.17 32.32 51.06
C THR A 905 -55.83 32.79 49.64
N GLY A 906 -54.66 32.42 49.11
CA GLY A 906 -54.34 32.58 47.68
C GLY A 906 -53.95 34.00 47.27
N HIS A 907 -53.56 34.86 48.22
CA HIS A 907 -52.98 36.18 47.96
C HIS A 907 -51.50 36.16 48.35
N GLY A 908 -50.60 36.35 47.38
CA GLY A 908 -49.17 36.20 47.64
C GLY A 908 -48.58 37.33 48.48
N HIS A 909 -47.95 37.00 49.60
CA HIS A 909 -47.35 37.95 50.55
C HIS A 909 -45.88 38.22 50.21
N ILE A 910 -45.44 39.48 50.27
CA ILE A 910 -44.00 39.80 50.20
C ILE A 910 -43.39 39.52 51.57
N GLN A 911 -42.51 38.54 51.65
CA GLN A 911 -41.98 38.01 52.89
C GLN A 911 -40.48 38.24 53.05
N MET A 912 -40.07 38.63 54.25
CA MET A 912 -38.67 38.67 54.68
C MET A 912 -38.48 37.86 55.96
N MET A 913 -37.35 37.21 56.11
CA MET A 913 -37.04 36.28 57.19
C MET A 913 -35.70 36.63 57.81
N ILE A 914 -35.68 36.68 59.14
CA ILE A 914 -34.48 36.98 59.93
C ILE A 914 -34.34 35.91 60.99
N GLN A 915 -33.18 35.29 61.03
CA GLN A 915 -32.81 34.27 62.01
C GLN A 915 -31.60 34.75 62.83
N GLY A 916 -31.39 34.22 64.03
CA GLY A 916 -30.19 34.45 64.83
C GLY A 916 -30.25 33.73 66.18
N ASP A 917 -29.34 34.10 67.08
CA ASP A 917 -29.29 33.60 68.45
C ASP A 917 -29.91 34.58 69.47
N ALA A 918 -29.84 34.22 70.75
CA ALA A 918 -30.51 34.98 71.81
C ALA A 918 -29.88 36.33 72.13
N ASN A 919 -28.69 36.63 71.61
CA ASN A 919 -28.02 37.90 71.83
C ASN A 919 -28.29 38.91 70.70
N ASP A 920 -28.90 38.46 69.60
CA ASP A 920 -29.18 39.29 68.43
C ASP A 920 -30.51 40.03 68.57
N THR A 921 -30.59 41.21 67.95
CA THR A 921 -31.75 42.11 68.04
C THR A 921 -32.32 42.45 66.65
N VAL A 922 -33.64 42.40 66.49
CA VAL A 922 -34.35 42.94 65.33
C VAL A 922 -35.14 44.17 65.77
N ASN A 923 -34.71 45.34 65.30
CA ASN A 923 -35.34 46.62 65.56
C ASN A 923 -36.25 47.01 64.39
N ILE A 924 -37.55 47.13 64.65
CA ILE A 924 -38.54 47.48 63.63
C ILE A 924 -38.96 48.93 63.85
N VAL A 925 -38.51 49.85 62.99
CA VAL A 925 -38.67 51.29 63.19
C VAL A 925 -40.15 51.72 63.18
N ASP A 926 -40.99 51.01 62.43
CA ASP A 926 -42.44 51.22 62.31
C ASP A 926 -43.27 50.14 63.04
N ALA A 927 -42.80 49.62 64.18
CA ALA A 927 -43.41 48.46 64.87
C ALA A 927 -44.93 48.49 65.09
N LYS A 928 -45.56 49.69 65.13
CA LYS A 928 -47.02 49.84 65.29
C LYS A 928 -47.85 49.47 64.06
N GLN A 929 -47.25 49.42 62.87
CA GLN A 929 -47.92 49.05 61.62
C GLN A 929 -47.95 47.53 61.43
N TRP A 930 -47.01 46.84 62.08
CA TRP A 930 -46.88 45.40 62.09
C TRP A 930 -47.82 44.77 63.12
N HIS A 931 -48.58 43.76 62.71
CA HIS A 931 -49.50 43.00 63.56
C HIS A 931 -48.94 41.60 63.79
N ASP A 932 -48.88 41.16 65.04
CA ASP A 932 -48.52 39.78 65.38
C ASP A 932 -49.58 38.81 64.83
N ALA A 933 -49.13 37.94 63.93
CA ALA A 933 -49.91 36.90 63.28
C ALA A 933 -49.63 35.49 63.84
N GLY A 934 -48.89 35.41 64.96
CA GLY A 934 -48.57 34.19 65.68
C GLY A 934 -47.19 33.66 65.35
N THR A 935 -46.99 32.35 65.54
CA THR A 935 -45.73 31.67 65.18
C THR A 935 -45.94 30.70 64.03
N THR A 936 -44.91 30.57 63.20
CA THR A 936 -44.85 29.57 62.14
C THR A 936 -43.54 28.78 62.23
N VAL A 937 -43.52 27.59 61.64
CA VAL A 937 -42.33 26.76 61.57
C VAL A 937 -41.84 26.73 60.14
N VAL A 938 -40.59 27.13 59.93
CA VAL A 938 -39.93 27.08 58.62
C VAL A 938 -38.65 26.29 58.79
N ASP A 939 -38.48 25.24 58.00
CA ASP A 939 -37.30 24.35 58.03
C ASP A 939 -36.93 23.83 59.44
N GLY A 940 -37.94 23.62 60.29
CA GLY A 940 -37.77 23.11 61.66
C GLY A 940 -37.35 24.15 62.70
N GLN A 941 -37.36 25.44 62.36
CA GLN A 941 -37.13 26.56 63.27
C GLN A 941 -38.42 27.36 63.46
N ASP A 942 -38.65 27.83 64.69
CA ASP A 942 -39.81 28.64 65.03
C ASP A 942 -39.55 30.12 64.73
N TYR A 943 -40.50 30.79 64.09
CA TYR A 943 -40.49 32.22 63.77
C TYR A 943 -41.76 32.89 64.29
N HIS A 944 -41.62 34.09 64.86
CA HIS A 944 -42.70 35.06 65.00
C HIS A 944 -43.06 35.64 63.63
N LEU A 945 -44.36 35.72 63.35
CA LEU A 945 -44.91 36.19 62.09
C LEU A 945 -45.53 37.56 62.30
N LEU A 946 -44.98 38.58 61.69
CA LEU A 946 -45.47 39.96 61.78
C LEU A 946 -46.04 40.37 60.41
N ASN A 947 -47.26 40.90 60.36
CA ASN A 947 -47.93 41.28 59.11
C ASN A 947 -48.17 42.80 59.02
N ASP A 948 -47.92 43.39 57.86
CA ASP A 948 -48.33 44.74 57.52
C ASP A 948 -48.86 44.78 56.07
N GLY A 949 -50.19 44.86 55.90
CA GLY A 949 -50.83 44.76 54.59
C GLY A 949 -50.53 43.45 53.86
N ASN A 950 -49.87 43.55 52.70
CA ASN A 950 -49.39 42.40 51.92
C ASN A 950 -47.95 41.95 52.31
N MET A 951 -47.32 42.59 53.29
CA MET A 951 -45.93 42.35 53.71
C MET A 951 -45.92 41.52 54.98
N GLN A 952 -44.91 40.66 55.11
CA GLN A 952 -44.81 39.75 56.24
C GLN A 952 -43.34 39.52 56.63
N LEU A 953 -43.04 39.69 57.91
CA LEU A 953 -41.71 39.53 58.48
C LEU A 953 -41.70 38.31 59.41
N LEU A 954 -40.80 37.37 59.14
CA LEU A 954 -40.58 36.15 59.91
C LEU A 954 -39.33 36.34 60.78
N VAL A 955 -39.49 36.54 62.08
CA VAL A 955 -38.39 36.79 63.02
C VAL A 955 -38.19 35.56 63.90
N GLY A 956 -37.01 34.94 63.89
CA GLY A 956 -36.73 33.76 64.71
C GLY A 956 -37.05 33.99 66.19
N VAL A 957 -37.77 33.08 66.84
CA VAL A 957 -38.28 33.27 68.23
C VAL A 957 -37.19 33.45 69.31
N LYS A 958 -35.93 33.19 68.95
CA LYS A 958 -34.78 33.38 69.85
C LYS A 958 -34.29 34.82 69.85
N LEU A 959 -34.53 35.58 68.78
CA LEU A 959 -34.08 36.95 68.61
C LEU A 959 -34.80 37.88 69.59
N HIS A 960 -34.10 38.90 70.07
CA HIS A 960 -34.75 40.03 70.72
C HIS A 960 -35.39 40.93 69.67
N HIS A 961 -36.71 40.94 69.57
CA HIS A 961 -37.43 41.97 68.81
C HIS A 961 -38.38 42.70 69.73
N ASP A 962 -38.59 43.99 69.50
CA ASP A 962 -39.62 44.73 70.23
C ASP A 962 -40.98 44.24 69.70
N PRO A 963 -41.80 43.54 70.52
CA PRO A 963 -43.11 43.14 70.06
C PRO A 963 -43.89 44.40 69.70
N ALA A 964 -44.63 44.38 68.59
CA ALA A 964 -45.72 45.32 68.41
C ALA A 964 -46.53 45.31 69.72
N GLY A 965 -46.48 46.43 70.46
CA GLY A 965 -46.64 46.44 71.92
C GLY A 965 -47.87 45.77 72.51
#